data_AF-A0A143ZPW6-F1
#
_entry.id   AF-A0A143ZPW6-F1
#
_cell.length_a   1.000
_cell.length_b   1.000
_cell.length_c   1.000
_cell.angle_alpha   90.00
_cell.angle_beta   90.00
_cell.angle_gamma   90.00
#
_symmetry.space_group_name_H-M   'P 1'
#
loop_
_entity.id
_entity.type
_entity.pdbx_description
1 polymer ?
#
loop_
_entity_poly.entity_id
_entity_poly.type
_entity_poly.pdbx_seq_one_letter_code
_entity_poly.pdbx_strand_id
1 'polypeptide(L)'
;MQHPISVDCHRHAPILISLSGPTRQRFEQIAHQWSRAMAKRKLLKDQDRRKLVDIPVDEDNLIRHYSLSLADRLEIELRRRNHNRLGFAIQLCLMRYPGRVLGAEETPPRAMLKYVADQIGAAPDEFALYARREETRRDHMARLMVYLNTRSATLQDRRVALLAAVQAATMSDDGAAIASSIVAALRERGALLPAIDTIERIGLAGRAIARRRAERTLIEDIPLDRLQSLDRLLEVDPSIGQTRFHWLRSAPEAPAASNLVGLTERIAFLRRLEIDPELQARVSSGRWDQMIREGNATPAWLANDFNASRRHALIVAQVIKLCQKLTDDAVTMFIKLMGKLFSQANNRKKQRQMDCRANTAKALRMFLDTITALQSANDHGRNALDVLDQKVGWDRLLRMKPELESMVDDNEAPSLIVAAEQYATVHKYAGAFLLAFTFRSARRHDPLLAAVALLKRLYAEMRRTLPDRVPLTHLSQTDRRLIFEQGKPDRRLYEIATLAALRDRLRSAEIWVAGSRSFRPIDEHLMPRSTFIKMKDEDRLGLGVQSDGAQWLAEARQMLDFNLTRLAHRARSGKLEGVRLEAGTLIVTPTASEVPPAAEELNAEVSDMYPLVEVPDLLREVHEWTGFADSFTHVRTGDVPKNVSAMLAGVLADATNLGPKRMAGASKGSALIRLVGCAHSMLDRRLTARRKRASPSPTPSIRIPAFGVMAQRHRPMANSSVRAIVLQSAVTSTCITAACQDRNSIAICQISTATSVFCPSVQPKARRPMCSMGSSIRTRSSTSKNTLPTQAEPAIISSGCSP
;
A
#
# COMPACT_ATOMS: atom_id res chain seq x y z
N MET A 1 8.33 46.11 -24.22
CA MET A 1 7.58 46.01 -25.49
C MET A 1 8.18 44.90 -26.34
N GLN A 2 7.45 44.48 -27.39
CA GLN A 2 7.79 43.40 -28.33
C GLN A 2 7.79 41.97 -27.74
N HIS A 3 7.13 41.05 -28.46
CA HIS A 3 6.98 39.64 -28.12
C HIS A 3 7.92 38.76 -28.95
N PRO A 4 8.31 37.56 -28.48
CA PRO A 4 8.69 36.48 -29.38
C PRO A 4 7.46 35.93 -30.12
N ILE A 5 7.60 35.68 -31.42
CA ILE A 5 6.48 35.42 -32.35
C ILE A 5 6.30 33.90 -32.61
N SER A 6 5.06 33.50 -32.93
CA SER A 6 4.75 32.14 -33.42
C SER A 6 5.44 31.87 -34.76
N VAL A 7 6.29 30.84 -34.83
CA VAL A 7 7.02 30.51 -36.07
C VAL A 7 6.14 29.69 -37.01
N ASP A 8 5.45 30.37 -37.92
CA ASP A 8 4.87 29.75 -39.12
C ASP A 8 5.97 29.45 -40.15
N CYS A 9 6.21 28.16 -40.42
CA CYS A 9 7.35 27.66 -41.19
C CYS A 9 7.33 27.94 -42.72
N HIS A 10 6.64 28.98 -43.19
CA HIS A 10 6.40 29.22 -44.63
C HIS A 10 6.74 30.64 -45.15
N ARG A 11 7.40 31.52 -44.39
CA ARG A 11 7.66 32.92 -44.84
C ARG A 11 9.10 33.46 -44.78
N HIS A 12 10.13 32.62 -44.58
CA HIS A 12 11.54 33.06 -44.66
C HIS A 12 12.37 32.26 -45.67
N ALA A 13 12.20 32.58 -46.95
CA ALA A 13 13.03 32.07 -48.05
C ALA A 13 14.44 32.71 -48.23
N PRO A 14 14.70 34.02 -47.95
CA PRO A 14 15.90 34.69 -48.47
C PRO A 14 17.19 34.47 -47.65
N ILE A 15 17.15 33.84 -46.48
CA ILE A 15 18.32 33.69 -45.58
C ILE A 15 19.14 32.42 -45.90
N LEU A 16 18.65 31.53 -46.78
CA LEU A 16 19.28 30.23 -47.08
C LEU A 16 20.44 30.26 -48.11
N ILE A 17 20.90 31.44 -48.54
CA ILE A 17 21.82 31.60 -49.68
C ILE A 17 23.30 31.66 -49.28
N SER A 18 23.65 32.03 -48.04
CA SER A 18 25.05 32.31 -47.64
C SER A 18 25.70 31.28 -46.70
N LEU A 19 25.26 30.02 -46.69
CA LEU A 19 25.86 28.94 -45.88
C LEU A 19 26.48 27.85 -46.76
N SER A 20 27.77 27.58 -46.53
CA SER A 20 28.57 26.62 -47.30
C SER A 20 28.14 25.16 -47.11
N GLY A 21 28.38 24.35 -48.15
CA GLY A 21 27.92 22.96 -48.31
C GLY A 21 27.94 22.06 -47.06
N PRO A 22 29.08 21.87 -46.36
CA PRO A 22 29.14 20.95 -45.22
C PRO A 22 28.28 21.41 -44.02
N THR A 23 28.08 22.71 -43.87
CA THR A 23 27.22 23.29 -42.82
C THR A 23 25.75 23.03 -43.12
N ARG A 24 25.36 23.19 -44.39
CA ARG A 24 24.00 22.92 -44.88
C ARG A 24 23.66 21.43 -44.80
N GLN A 25 24.55 20.55 -45.25
CA GLN A 25 24.36 19.09 -45.10
C GLN A 25 24.24 18.66 -43.64
N ARG A 26 25.01 19.26 -42.71
CA ARG A 26 24.81 19.03 -41.26
C ARG A 26 23.45 19.49 -40.77
N PHE A 27 22.96 20.66 -41.17
CA PHE A 27 21.62 21.13 -40.79
C PHE A 27 20.51 20.25 -41.37
N GLU A 28 20.62 19.84 -42.63
CA GLU A 28 19.66 18.94 -43.28
C GLU A 28 19.70 17.53 -42.65
N GLN A 29 20.88 16.98 -42.33
CA GLN A 29 21.01 15.72 -41.57
C GLN A 29 20.46 15.82 -40.15
N ILE A 30 20.71 16.92 -39.43
CA ILE A 30 20.15 17.16 -38.09
C ILE A 30 18.63 17.27 -38.18
N ALA A 31 18.08 18.01 -39.14
CA ALA A 31 16.64 18.08 -39.38
C ALA A 31 16.05 16.69 -39.72
N HIS A 32 16.74 15.88 -40.53
CA HIS A 32 16.30 14.52 -40.85
C HIS A 32 16.39 13.56 -39.65
N GLN A 33 17.41 13.71 -38.79
CA GLN A 33 17.55 12.98 -37.53
C GLN A 33 16.47 13.40 -36.52
N TRP A 34 16.17 14.70 -36.38
CA TRP A 34 15.11 15.19 -35.49
C TRP A 34 13.72 14.78 -35.99
N SER A 35 13.51 14.79 -37.30
CA SER A 35 12.30 14.24 -37.94
C SER A 35 12.15 12.73 -37.67
N ARG A 36 13.22 11.93 -37.81
CA ARG A 36 13.22 10.50 -37.44
C ARG A 36 13.13 10.25 -35.93
N ALA A 37 13.64 11.15 -35.09
CA ALA A 37 13.59 11.06 -33.63
C ALA A 37 12.23 11.49 -33.06
N MET A 38 11.44 12.27 -33.80
CA MET A 38 10.01 12.45 -33.56
C MET A 38 9.21 11.21 -34.02
N ALA A 39 9.58 10.04 -33.49
CA ALA A 39 8.73 8.87 -33.56
C ALA A 39 7.32 9.26 -33.05
N LYS A 40 6.29 9.03 -33.86
CA LYS A 40 4.88 9.25 -33.48
C LYS A 40 4.66 8.59 -32.13
N ARG A 41 4.37 9.37 -31.08
CA ARG A 41 4.16 8.85 -29.73
C ARG A 41 2.96 7.91 -29.76
N LYS A 42 3.21 6.58 -29.80
CA LYS A 42 2.15 5.57 -29.76
C LYS A 42 1.32 5.76 -28.49
N LEU A 43 0.00 5.57 -28.61
CA LEU A 43 -0.87 5.55 -27.43
C LEU A 43 -0.79 4.19 -26.73
N LEU A 44 -0.63 3.12 -27.51
CA LEU A 44 -0.72 1.73 -27.09
C LEU A 44 0.64 1.03 -27.23
N LYS A 45 0.90 0.06 -26.36
CA LYS A 45 1.95 -0.94 -26.61
C LYS A 45 1.51 -1.86 -27.74
N ASP A 46 2.44 -2.46 -28.48
CA ASP A 46 2.07 -3.32 -29.60
C ASP A 46 1.29 -4.58 -29.18
N GLN A 47 1.41 -5.04 -27.92
CA GLN A 47 0.52 -6.06 -27.34
C GLN A 47 -0.94 -5.58 -27.18
N ASP A 48 -1.16 -4.33 -26.80
CA ASP A 48 -2.50 -3.78 -26.59
C ASP A 48 -3.15 -3.36 -27.91
N ARG A 49 -2.33 -2.91 -28.88
CA ARG A 49 -2.72 -2.73 -30.28
C ARG A 49 -3.31 -4.02 -30.86
N ARG A 50 -2.65 -5.17 -30.60
CA ARG A 50 -3.13 -6.50 -30.98
C ARG A 50 -4.49 -6.81 -30.35
N LYS A 51 -4.62 -6.75 -29.01
CA LYS A 51 -5.89 -7.03 -28.29
C LYS A 51 -7.13 -6.26 -28.80
N LEU A 52 -6.94 -5.10 -29.42
CA LEU A 52 -8.04 -4.25 -29.94
C LEU A 52 -8.46 -4.58 -31.38
N VAL A 53 -7.60 -5.22 -32.18
CA VAL A 53 -7.72 -5.27 -33.66
C VAL A 53 -7.42 -6.66 -34.25
N ASP A 54 -6.70 -7.52 -33.51
CA ASP A 54 -6.41 -8.89 -33.93
C ASP A 54 -7.66 -9.77 -33.92
N ILE A 55 -7.53 -10.92 -34.58
CA ILE A 55 -8.56 -11.93 -34.74
C ILE A 55 -8.38 -12.95 -33.60
N PRO A 56 -9.43 -13.31 -32.84
CA PRO A 56 -9.35 -14.37 -31.85
C PRO A 56 -8.87 -15.70 -32.46
N VAL A 57 -8.10 -16.44 -31.68
CA VAL A 57 -7.56 -17.77 -32.05
C VAL A 57 -7.90 -18.85 -31.01
N ASP A 58 -8.38 -18.42 -29.84
CA ASP A 58 -8.90 -19.26 -28.78
C ASP A 58 -10.37 -19.64 -29.02
N GLU A 59 -10.72 -20.87 -28.65
CA GLU A 59 -12.02 -21.47 -28.97
C GLU A 59 -13.20 -20.73 -28.34
N ASP A 60 -13.05 -20.25 -27.10
CA ASP A 60 -14.09 -19.49 -26.39
C ASP A 60 -14.48 -18.19 -27.11
N ASN A 61 -13.51 -17.36 -27.53
CA ASN A 61 -13.82 -16.14 -28.27
C ASN A 61 -14.24 -16.42 -29.72
N LEU A 62 -13.75 -17.49 -30.36
CA LEU A 62 -14.24 -17.93 -31.68
C LEU A 62 -15.73 -18.29 -31.60
N ILE A 63 -16.14 -19.10 -30.61
CA ILE A 63 -17.55 -19.44 -30.36
C ILE A 63 -18.37 -18.17 -30.08
N ARG A 64 -17.89 -17.32 -29.16
CA ARG A 64 -18.60 -16.13 -28.71
C ARG A 64 -18.85 -15.09 -29.81
N HIS A 65 -17.96 -14.98 -30.79
CA HIS A 65 -17.98 -13.89 -31.77
C HIS A 65 -18.23 -14.32 -33.22
N TYR A 66 -17.84 -15.56 -33.59
CA TYR A 66 -17.89 -16.05 -34.98
C TYR A 66 -18.86 -17.24 -35.19
N SER A 67 -19.75 -17.50 -34.24
CA SER A 67 -20.94 -18.33 -34.49
C SER A 67 -21.85 -17.66 -35.54
N LEU A 68 -22.15 -18.37 -36.62
CA LEU A 68 -23.01 -17.93 -37.73
C LEU A 68 -24.47 -18.36 -37.49
N SER A 69 -25.37 -17.37 -37.43
CA SER A 69 -26.81 -17.59 -37.34
C SER A 69 -27.38 -18.15 -38.64
N LEU A 70 -28.62 -18.65 -38.61
CA LEU A 70 -29.31 -19.15 -39.81
C LEU A 70 -29.42 -18.06 -40.89
N ALA A 71 -29.70 -16.82 -40.51
CA ALA A 71 -29.75 -15.68 -41.44
C ALA A 71 -28.39 -15.39 -42.09
N ASP A 72 -27.29 -15.49 -41.31
CA ASP A 72 -25.94 -15.31 -41.84
C ASP A 72 -25.61 -16.37 -42.90
N ARG A 73 -25.96 -17.63 -42.63
CA ARG A 73 -25.74 -18.77 -43.55
C ARG A 73 -26.51 -18.58 -44.87
N LEU A 74 -27.76 -18.14 -44.81
CA LEU A 74 -28.57 -17.87 -46.00
C LEU A 74 -27.96 -16.74 -46.87
N GLU A 75 -27.48 -15.63 -46.30
CA GLU A 75 -26.77 -14.58 -47.06
C GLU A 75 -25.40 -15.05 -47.61
N ILE A 76 -24.72 -15.98 -46.94
CA ILE A 76 -23.49 -16.61 -47.42
C ILE A 76 -23.77 -17.51 -48.63
N GLU A 77 -24.83 -18.33 -48.59
CA GLU A 77 -25.17 -19.28 -49.65
C GLU A 77 -25.46 -18.62 -51.00
N LEU A 78 -25.96 -17.39 -51.00
CA LEU A 78 -26.17 -16.56 -52.20
C LEU A 78 -24.87 -16.29 -52.99
N ARG A 79 -23.68 -16.54 -52.43
CA ARG A 79 -22.40 -16.37 -53.14
C ARG A 79 -22.04 -17.64 -53.92
N ARG A 80 -21.66 -17.48 -55.19
CA ARG A 80 -21.22 -18.58 -56.07
C ARG A 80 -19.77 -18.97 -55.77
N ARG A 81 -19.50 -20.28 -55.67
CA ARG A 81 -18.21 -20.92 -55.31
C ARG A 81 -17.79 -20.75 -53.84
N ASN A 82 -17.25 -21.82 -53.26
CA ASN A 82 -16.94 -21.90 -51.83
C ASN A 82 -15.97 -20.82 -51.35
N HIS A 83 -14.92 -20.50 -52.11
CA HIS A 83 -13.98 -19.42 -51.75
C HIS A 83 -14.66 -18.05 -51.56
N ASN A 84 -15.73 -17.76 -52.31
CA ASN A 84 -16.51 -16.53 -52.13
C ASN A 84 -17.47 -16.64 -50.94
N ARG A 85 -18.02 -17.83 -50.65
CA ARG A 85 -18.84 -18.10 -49.46
C ARG A 85 -18.01 -17.92 -48.18
N LEU A 86 -16.87 -18.60 -48.10
CA LEU A 86 -15.91 -18.53 -47.00
C LEU A 86 -15.36 -17.11 -46.83
N GLY A 87 -14.96 -16.44 -47.91
CA GLY A 87 -14.49 -15.06 -47.86
C GLY A 87 -15.55 -14.04 -47.43
N PHE A 88 -16.81 -14.22 -47.84
CA PHE A 88 -17.94 -13.41 -47.37
C PHE A 88 -18.24 -13.66 -45.89
N ALA A 89 -18.23 -14.93 -45.44
CA ALA A 89 -18.41 -15.30 -44.04
C ALA A 89 -17.31 -14.72 -43.13
N ILE A 90 -16.05 -14.73 -43.59
CA ILE A 90 -14.92 -14.14 -42.88
C ILE A 90 -15.06 -12.62 -42.76
N GLN A 91 -15.44 -11.92 -43.85
CA GLN A 91 -15.71 -10.48 -43.76
C GLN A 91 -16.88 -10.17 -42.81
N LEU A 92 -17.96 -10.96 -42.84
CA LEU A 92 -19.11 -10.84 -41.93
C LEU A 92 -18.65 -10.95 -40.47
N CYS A 93 -17.85 -11.97 -40.16
CA CYS A 93 -17.25 -12.18 -38.85
C CYS A 93 -16.38 -11.00 -38.42
N LEU A 94 -15.45 -10.52 -39.26
CA LEU A 94 -14.56 -9.39 -38.93
C LEU A 94 -15.29 -8.05 -38.73
N MET A 95 -16.36 -7.83 -39.50
CA MET A 95 -17.23 -6.65 -39.38
C MET A 95 -18.17 -6.72 -38.17
N ARG A 96 -18.49 -7.93 -37.67
CA ARG A 96 -19.17 -8.17 -36.39
C ARG A 96 -18.21 -8.00 -35.20
N TYR A 97 -17.01 -8.57 -35.27
CA TYR A 97 -15.94 -8.43 -34.29
C TYR A 97 -14.56 -8.66 -34.93
N PRO A 98 -13.53 -7.82 -34.71
CA PRO A 98 -13.50 -6.66 -33.83
C PRO A 98 -14.22 -5.42 -34.39
N GLY A 99 -14.92 -5.52 -35.54
CA GLY A 99 -15.68 -4.41 -36.13
C GLY A 99 -14.91 -3.67 -37.21
N ARG A 100 -14.16 -4.40 -38.04
CA ARG A 100 -13.28 -3.84 -39.09
C ARG A 100 -13.43 -4.59 -40.41
N VAL A 101 -12.92 -3.97 -41.47
CA VAL A 101 -12.83 -4.60 -42.80
C VAL A 101 -11.57 -5.45 -42.90
N LEU A 102 -11.63 -6.52 -43.70
CA LEU A 102 -10.49 -7.35 -44.12
C LEU A 102 -9.55 -6.55 -45.06
N GLY A 103 -8.24 -6.57 -44.76
CA GLY A 103 -7.21 -6.00 -45.62
C GLY A 103 -7.16 -6.62 -47.03
N ALA A 104 -6.46 -5.97 -47.97
CA ALA A 104 -6.34 -6.48 -49.34
C ALA A 104 -5.49 -7.76 -49.42
N GLU A 105 -4.44 -7.83 -48.60
CA GLU A 105 -3.46 -8.92 -48.53
C GLU A 105 -3.47 -9.60 -47.14
N GLU A 106 -4.57 -9.47 -46.39
CA GLU A 106 -4.68 -9.98 -45.03
C GLU A 106 -5.16 -11.44 -45.01
N THR A 107 -4.28 -12.35 -44.56
CA THR A 107 -4.63 -13.76 -44.31
C THR A 107 -5.04 -13.96 -42.85
N PRO A 108 -6.29 -14.35 -42.54
CA PRO A 108 -6.72 -14.66 -41.18
C PRO A 108 -6.00 -15.89 -40.59
N PRO A 109 -5.89 -16.00 -39.25
CA PRO A 109 -5.37 -17.21 -38.60
C PRO A 109 -6.11 -18.49 -39.01
N ARG A 110 -5.37 -19.59 -39.22
CA ARG A 110 -5.94 -20.89 -39.65
C ARG A 110 -7.01 -21.42 -38.68
N ALA A 111 -6.95 -21.06 -37.39
CA ALA A 111 -7.99 -21.35 -36.40
C ALA A 111 -9.35 -20.72 -36.76
N MET A 112 -9.38 -19.42 -37.09
CA MET A 112 -10.59 -18.74 -37.58
C MET A 112 -11.05 -19.33 -38.91
N LEU A 113 -10.12 -19.53 -39.86
CA LEU A 113 -10.46 -20.10 -41.18
C LEU A 113 -11.16 -21.45 -41.04
N LYS A 114 -10.64 -22.34 -40.17
CA LYS A 114 -11.27 -23.62 -39.87
C LYS A 114 -12.65 -23.43 -39.20
N TYR A 115 -12.71 -22.69 -38.10
CA TYR A 115 -13.95 -22.51 -37.33
C TYR A 115 -15.11 -21.90 -38.14
N VAL A 116 -14.81 -21.03 -39.11
CA VAL A 116 -15.83 -20.46 -40.02
C VAL A 116 -16.14 -21.40 -41.18
N ALA A 117 -15.16 -22.13 -41.73
CA ALA A 117 -15.36 -23.08 -42.83
C ALA A 117 -16.20 -24.30 -42.41
N ASP A 118 -15.93 -24.86 -41.22
CA ASP A 118 -16.64 -26.00 -40.65
C ASP A 118 -18.16 -25.71 -40.48
N GLN A 119 -18.53 -24.45 -40.20
CA GLN A 119 -19.93 -24.02 -40.07
C GLN A 119 -20.70 -23.90 -41.39
N ILE A 120 -20.00 -23.84 -42.54
CA ILE A 120 -20.60 -23.65 -43.88
C ILE A 120 -20.28 -24.79 -44.86
N GLY A 121 -19.59 -25.85 -44.41
CA GLY A 121 -19.20 -26.99 -45.26
C GLY A 121 -18.15 -26.66 -46.32
N ALA A 122 -17.28 -25.67 -46.07
CA ALA A 122 -16.18 -25.29 -46.98
C ALA A 122 -14.84 -25.89 -46.51
N ALA A 123 -13.83 -25.90 -47.39
CA ALA A 123 -12.46 -26.26 -47.01
C ALA A 123 -11.66 -24.99 -46.64
N PRO A 124 -10.93 -24.94 -45.50
CA PRO A 124 -10.24 -23.72 -45.05
C PRO A 124 -9.23 -23.16 -46.07
N ASP A 125 -8.55 -24.06 -46.80
CA ASP A 125 -7.54 -23.72 -47.79
C ASP A 125 -8.14 -23.07 -49.07
N GLU A 126 -9.46 -23.16 -49.30
CA GLU A 126 -10.14 -22.46 -50.41
C GLU A 126 -10.06 -20.93 -50.26
N PHE A 127 -9.79 -20.41 -49.05
CA PHE A 127 -9.60 -18.97 -48.83
C PHE A 127 -8.42 -18.41 -49.66
N ALA A 128 -7.41 -19.22 -50.02
CA ALA A 128 -6.31 -18.81 -50.90
C ALA A 128 -6.74 -18.48 -52.35
N LEU A 129 -8.01 -18.74 -52.71
CA LEU A 129 -8.62 -18.37 -53.98
C LEU A 129 -9.55 -17.14 -53.87
N TYR A 130 -9.83 -16.68 -52.65
CA TYR A 130 -10.69 -15.52 -52.41
C TYR A 130 -10.02 -14.20 -52.82
N ALA A 131 -10.81 -13.18 -53.13
CA ALA A 131 -10.38 -11.78 -53.34
C ALA A 131 -9.25 -11.52 -54.35
N ARG A 132 -8.90 -12.49 -55.23
CA ARG A 132 -7.94 -12.32 -56.35
C ARG A 132 -8.28 -11.17 -57.31
N ARG A 133 -9.52 -10.68 -57.26
CA ARG A 133 -9.97 -9.39 -57.81
C ARG A 133 -10.44 -8.53 -56.65
N GLU A 134 -9.96 -7.30 -56.56
CA GLU A 134 -10.34 -6.42 -55.44
C GLU A 134 -11.81 -6.02 -55.48
N GLU A 135 -12.44 -5.99 -56.66
CA GLU A 135 -13.87 -5.67 -56.83
C GLU A 135 -14.72 -6.60 -55.96
N THR A 136 -14.47 -7.92 -56.04
CA THR A 136 -15.18 -8.92 -55.22
C THR A 136 -15.04 -8.66 -53.71
N ARG A 137 -13.87 -8.17 -53.26
CA ARG A 137 -13.62 -7.79 -51.85
C ARG A 137 -14.41 -6.55 -51.45
N ARG A 138 -14.57 -5.58 -52.37
CA ARG A 138 -15.31 -4.32 -52.19
C ARG A 138 -16.83 -4.53 -52.24
N ASP A 139 -17.32 -5.33 -53.18
CA ASP A 139 -18.74 -5.66 -53.35
C ASP A 139 -19.28 -6.43 -52.14
N HIS A 140 -18.51 -7.41 -51.66
CA HIS A 140 -18.84 -8.16 -50.44
C HIS A 140 -18.91 -7.23 -49.22
N MET A 141 -17.93 -6.33 -49.04
CA MET A 141 -17.94 -5.32 -47.98
C MET A 141 -19.16 -4.40 -48.08
N ALA A 142 -19.50 -3.91 -49.28
CA ALA A 142 -20.66 -3.04 -49.49
C ALA A 142 -21.99 -3.74 -49.15
N ARG A 143 -22.16 -5.01 -49.56
CA ARG A 143 -23.33 -5.82 -49.18
C ARG A 143 -23.40 -6.07 -47.67
N LEU A 144 -22.27 -6.33 -47.03
CA LEU A 144 -22.19 -6.55 -45.57
C LEU A 144 -22.43 -5.28 -44.75
N MET A 145 -22.05 -4.11 -45.26
CA MET A 145 -22.38 -2.83 -44.64
C MET A 145 -23.90 -2.64 -44.54
N VAL A 146 -24.62 -2.96 -45.61
CA VAL A 146 -26.10 -2.95 -45.60
C VAL A 146 -26.67 -4.03 -44.68
N TYR A 147 -26.25 -5.29 -44.82
CA TYR A 147 -26.78 -6.42 -44.04
C TYR A 147 -26.57 -6.27 -42.52
N LEU A 148 -25.38 -5.83 -42.09
CA LEU A 148 -25.06 -5.61 -40.67
C LEU A 148 -25.51 -4.24 -40.15
N ASN A 149 -26.13 -3.39 -40.98
CA ASN A 149 -26.44 -1.99 -40.68
C ASN A 149 -25.21 -1.19 -40.14
N THR A 150 -24.06 -1.38 -40.78
CA THR A 150 -22.79 -0.74 -40.41
C THR A 150 -22.30 0.27 -41.46
N ARG A 151 -21.65 1.35 -41.02
CA ARG A 151 -21.10 2.41 -41.89
C ARG A 151 -19.64 2.69 -41.58
N SER A 152 -18.92 3.29 -42.54
CA SER A 152 -17.59 3.85 -42.28
C SER A 152 -17.65 5.03 -41.30
N ALA A 153 -16.73 5.11 -40.35
CA ALA A 153 -16.75 6.11 -39.27
C ALA A 153 -16.69 7.57 -39.78
N THR A 154 -17.81 8.29 -39.66
CA THR A 154 -18.00 9.69 -40.09
C THR A 154 -17.26 10.68 -39.19
N LEU A 155 -17.22 11.96 -39.60
CA LEU A 155 -16.68 13.03 -38.75
C LEU A 155 -17.43 13.18 -37.42
N GLN A 156 -18.76 12.95 -37.42
CA GLN A 156 -19.56 13.01 -36.19
C GLN A 156 -19.31 11.79 -35.28
N ASP A 157 -19.16 10.59 -35.85
CA ASP A 157 -18.79 9.40 -35.08
C ASP A 157 -17.39 9.55 -34.46
N ARG A 158 -16.44 10.17 -35.18
CA ARG A 158 -15.11 10.55 -34.65
C ARG A 158 -15.17 11.60 -33.54
N ARG A 159 -16.14 12.53 -33.56
CA ARG A 159 -16.38 13.48 -32.45
C ARG A 159 -16.90 12.77 -31.20
N VAL A 160 -17.82 11.82 -31.34
CA VAL A 160 -18.31 11.02 -30.19
C VAL A 160 -17.18 10.17 -29.61
N ALA A 161 -16.39 9.50 -30.47
CA ALA A 161 -15.19 8.78 -30.07
C ALA A 161 -14.18 9.66 -29.30
N LEU A 162 -14.00 10.93 -29.71
CA LEU A 162 -13.16 11.88 -28.98
C LEU A 162 -13.74 12.26 -27.61
N LEU A 163 -15.06 12.41 -27.48
CA LEU A 163 -15.70 12.67 -26.18
C LEU A 163 -15.56 11.48 -25.22
N ALA A 164 -15.75 10.25 -25.71
CA ALA A 164 -15.49 9.02 -24.96
C ALA A 164 -14.01 8.95 -24.52
N ALA A 165 -13.08 9.23 -25.44
CA ALA A 165 -11.65 9.32 -25.14
C ALA A 165 -11.32 10.36 -24.06
N VAL A 166 -12.00 11.52 -24.05
CA VAL A 166 -11.84 12.55 -23.00
C VAL A 166 -12.41 12.07 -21.66
N GLN A 167 -13.55 11.38 -21.64
CA GLN A 167 -14.14 10.85 -20.41
C GLN A 167 -13.25 9.75 -19.80
N ALA A 168 -12.81 8.78 -20.60
CA ALA A 168 -11.86 7.77 -20.18
C ALA A 168 -10.52 8.38 -19.71
N ALA A 169 -10.02 9.39 -20.44
CA ALA A 169 -8.81 10.12 -20.07
C ALA A 169 -8.95 10.97 -18.79
N THR A 170 -10.16 11.41 -18.44
CA THR A 170 -10.39 12.05 -17.14
C THR A 170 -10.19 11.03 -16.02
N MET A 171 -10.60 9.76 -16.18
CA MET A 171 -10.48 8.76 -15.11
C MET A 171 -9.09 8.10 -15.04
N SER A 172 -8.44 7.85 -16.19
CA SER A 172 -7.13 7.18 -16.27
C SER A 172 -6.23 7.81 -17.35
N ASP A 173 -4.93 7.53 -17.29
CA ASP A 173 -3.99 7.84 -18.38
C ASP A 173 -3.57 6.59 -19.19
N ASP A 174 -4.14 5.43 -18.86
CA ASP A 174 -3.91 4.19 -19.59
C ASP A 174 -4.41 4.29 -21.04
N GLY A 175 -3.51 4.01 -21.98
CA GLY A 175 -3.81 3.99 -23.40
C GLY A 175 -4.80 2.90 -23.79
N ALA A 176 -4.75 1.73 -23.13
CA ALA A 176 -5.63 0.62 -23.45
C ALA A 176 -7.08 0.92 -23.09
N ALA A 177 -7.37 1.35 -21.86
CA ALA A 177 -8.70 1.77 -21.43
C ALA A 177 -9.30 2.88 -22.32
N ILE A 178 -8.47 3.86 -22.73
CA ILE A 178 -8.90 4.98 -23.59
C ILE A 178 -9.22 4.48 -25.02
N ALA A 179 -8.40 3.59 -25.57
CA ALA A 179 -8.66 3.00 -26.90
C ALA A 179 -9.87 2.05 -26.89
N SER A 180 -10.05 1.25 -25.83
CA SER A 180 -11.25 0.43 -25.64
C SER A 180 -12.53 1.28 -25.56
N SER A 181 -12.48 2.43 -24.88
CA SER A 181 -13.59 3.39 -24.84
C SER A 181 -13.91 4.01 -26.20
N ILE A 182 -12.89 4.34 -27.01
CA ILE A 182 -13.07 4.75 -28.41
C ILE A 182 -13.72 3.64 -29.24
N VAL A 183 -13.26 2.40 -29.11
CA VAL A 183 -13.75 1.24 -29.85
C VAL A 183 -15.22 0.94 -29.48
N ALA A 184 -15.59 1.00 -28.21
CA ALA A 184 -16.98 0.88 -27.75
C ALA A 184 -17.87 1.96 -28.36
N ALA A 185 -17.52 3.24 -28.22
CA ALA A 185 -18.31 4.37 -28.72
C ALA A 185 -18.46 4.42 -30.25
N LEU A 186 -17.60 3.71 -31.00
CA LEU A 186 -17.76 3.50 -32.45
C LEU A 186 -18.70 2.32 -32.74
N ARG A 187 -18.50 1.16 -32.08
CA ARG A 187 -19.34 -0.05 -32.23
C ARG A 187 -20.80 0.23 -31.87
N GLU A 188 -21.05 0.93 -30.75
CA GLU A 188 -22.39 1.36 -30.30
C GLU A 188 -23.17 2.19 -31.35
N ARG A 189 -22.45 2.81 -32.30
CA ARG A 189 -23.03 3.68 -33.34
C ARG A 189 -23.12 3.03 -34.72
N GLY A 190 -22.81 1.73 -34.82
CA GLY A 190 -22.69 0.99 -36.08
C GLY A 190 -21.51 1.47 -36.95
N ALA A 191 -20.51 2.13 -36.35
CA ALA A 191 -19.37 2.67 -37.08
C ALA A 191 -18.20 1.68 -37.10
N LEU A 192 -17.82 1.21 -38.30
CA LEU A 192 -16.64 0.38 -38.53
C LEU A 192 -15.37 1.11 -38.05
N LEU A 193 -14.49 0.37 -37.37
CA LEU A 193 -13.28 0.92 -36.77
C LEU A 193 -12.34 1.50 -37.85
N PRO A 194 -11.89 2.76 -37.71
CA PRO A 194 -10.86 3.32 -38.59
C PRO A 194 -9.50 2.67 -38.27
N ALA A 195 -8.54 2.81 -39.19
CA ALA A 195 -7.18 2.34 -39.00
C ALA A 195 -6.59 2.79 -37.65
N ILE A 196 -5.82 1.91 -36.98
CA ILE A 196 -5.41 2.08 -35.58
C ILE A 196 -4.66 3.39 -35.29
N ASP A 197 -3.86 3.88 -36.24
CA ASP A 197 -3.19 5.21 -36.22
C ASP A 197 -4.17 6.40 -36.09
N THR A 198 -5.46 6.19 -36.36
CA THR A 198 -6.55 7.16 -36.14
C THR A 198 -7.14 7.03 -34.74
N ILE A 199 -7.33 5.78 -34.25
CA ILE A 199 -7.79 5.51 -32.88
C ILE A 199 -6.78 6.07 -31.87
N GLU A 200 -5.48 5.80 -32.06
CA GLU A 200 -4.43 6.37 -31.21
C GLU A 200 -4.43 7.90 -31.25
N ARG A 201 -4.62 8.51 -32.42
CA ARG A 201 -4.66 9.97 -32.58
C ARG A 201 -5.85 10.61 -31.85
N ILE A 202 -7.02 9.98 -31.90
CA ILE A 202 -8.21 10.38 -31.13
C ILE A 202 -7.94 10.25 -29.63
N GLY A 203 -7.33 9.15 -29.18
CA GLY A 203 -6.99 8.95 -27.76
C GLY A 203 -5.92 9.91 -27.24
N LEU A 204 -4.89 10.22 -28.03
CA LEU A 204 -3.87 11.23 -27.70
C LEU A 204 -4.49 12.64 -27.62
N ALA A 205 -5.40 12.99 -28.54
CA ALA A 205 -6.16 14.23 -28.46
C ALA A 205 -7.07 14.26 -27.21
N GLY A 206 -7.74 13.14 -26.90
CA GLY A 206 -8.55 12.99 -25.69
C GLY A 206 -7.76 13.20 -24.41
N ARG A 207 -6.57 12.58 -24.30
CA ARG A 207 -5.63 12.79 -23.20
C ARG A 207 -5.15 14.24 -23.11
N ALA A 208 -4.81 14.87 -24.23
CA ALA A 208 -4.39 16.27 -24.24
C ALA A 208 -5.50 17.23 -23.78
N ILE A 209 -6.76 16.96 -24.14
CA ILE A 209 -7.93 17.74 -23.71
C ILE A 209 -8.24 17.49 -22.22
N ALA A 210 -8.29 16.23 -21.77
CA ALA A 210 -8.54 15.90 -20.36
C ALA A 210 -7.45 16.48 -19.44
N ARG A 211 -6.18 16.43 -19.87
CA ARG A 211 -5.06 17.09 -19.22
C ARG A 211 -5.29 18.60 -19.08
N ARG A 212 -5.55 19.32 -20.18
CA ARG A 212 -5.77 20.77 -20.16
C ARG A 212 -6.98 21.18 -19.31
N ARG A 213 -8.04 20.36 -19.28
CA ARG A 213 -9.20 20.57 -18.40
C ARG A 213 -8.78 20.49 -16.92
N ALA A 214 -8.09 19.43 -16.51
CA ALA A 214 -7.59 19.28 -15.15
C ALA A 214 -6.57 20.38 -14.75
N GLU A 215 -5.69 20.77 -15.68
CA GLU A 215 -4.74 21.87 -15.47
C GLU A 215 -5.46 23.21 -15.26
N ARG A 216 -6.53 23.50 -16.01
CA ARG A 216 -7.34 24.72 -15.83
C ARG A 216 -8.16 24.69 -14.55
N THR A 217 -8.97 23.64 -14.34
CA THR A 217 -9.91 23.53 -13.21
C THR A 217 -9.23 23.50 -11.83
N LEU A 218 -7.92 23.17 -11.78
CA LEU A 218 -7.11 23.28 -10.56
C LEU A 218 -6.66 24.72 -10.22
N ILE A 219 -6.62 25.62 -11.21
CA ILE A 219 -6.13 27.02 -11.05
C ILE A 219 -7.18 28.09 -11.34
N GLU A 220 -8.38 27.71 -11.79
CA GLU A 220 -9.44 28.59 -12.33
C GLU A 220 -9.88 29.69 -11.34
N ASP A 221 -9.88 29.38 -10.03
CA ASP A 221 -10.28 30.30 -8.95
C ASP A 221 -9.08 30.96 -8.23
N ILE A 222 -7.84 30.69 -8.66
CA ILE A 222 -6.64 31.22 -7.96
C ILE A 222 -6.25 32.57 -8.56
N PRO A 223 -6.13 33.64 -7.75
CA PRO A 223 -5.71 34.97 -8.24
C PRO A 223 -4.39 34.95 -9.02
N LEU A 224 -4.31 35.73 -10.11
CA LEU A 224 -3.17 35.69 -11.03
C LEU A 224 -1.86 36.15 -10.38
N ASP A 225 -1.92 37.12 -9.46
CA ASP A 225 -0.82 37.55 -8.60
C ASP A 225 -0.33 36.41 -7.68
N ARG A 226 -1.26 35.62 -7.11
CA ARG A 226 -0.94 34.44 -6.30
C ARG A 226 -0.27 33.38 -7.17
N LEU A 227 -0.76 33.12 -8.38
CA LEU A 227 -0.13 32.21 -9.35
C LEU A 227 1.27 32.68 -9.77
N GLN A 228 1.47 33.98 -10.01
CA GLN A 228 2.81 34.55 -10.28
C GLN A 228 3.74 34.44 -9.08
N SER A 229 3.24 34.59 -7.85
CA SER A 229 4.07 34.41 -6.64
C SER A 229 4.55 32.96 -6.45
N LEU A 230 3.80 31.97 -6.96
CA LEU A 230 4.22 30.56 -6.97
C LEU A 230 5.38 30.29 -7.93
N ASP A 231 5.57 31.07 -9.00
CA ASP A 231 6.68 30.87 -9.93
C ASP A 231 8.05 31.14 -9.26
N ARG A 232 8.09 32.02 -8.24
CA ARG A 232 9.27 32.25 -7.38
C ARG A 232 9.74 31.01 -6.62
N LEU A 233 8.93 29.94 -6.55
CA LEU A 233 9.37 28.66 -5.99
C LEU A 233 10.38 27.93 -6.88
N LEU A 234 10.39 28.22 -8.19
CA LEU A 234 11.30 27.65 -9.17
C LEU A 234 12.62 28.42 -9.29
N GLU A 235 12.64 29.68 -8.86
CA GLU A 235 13.82 30.54 -8.79
C GLU A 235 14.78 30.06 -7.69
N VAL A 236 16.06 30.43 -7.78
CA VAL A 236 17.07 30.13 -6.75
C VAL A 236 16.95 31.17 -5.64
N ASP A 237 16.64 30.72 -4.42
CA ASP A 237 16.55 31.59 -3.25
C ASP A 237 17.95 31.73 -2.61
N PRO A 238 18.53 32.94 -2.55
CA PRO A 238 19.87 33.17 -2.01
C PRO A 238 20.04 32.73 -0.55
N SER A 239 18.97 32.74 0.26
CA SER A 239 19.02 32.36 1.68
C SER A 239 19.21 30.86 1.92
N ILE A 240 18.98 30.02 0.90
CA ILE A 240 19.09 28.55 0.99
C ILE A 240 19.96 27.92 -0.12
N GLY A 241 20.56 28.74 -1.00
CA GLY A 241 21.44 28.31 -2.09
C GLY A 241 20.80 27.39 -3.13
N GLN A 242 19.47 27.31 -3.18
CA GLN A 242 18.72 26.37 -4.01
C GLN A 242 17.28 26.87 -4.24
N THR A 243 16.51 26.21 -5.09
CA THR A 243 15.10 26.58 -5.32
C THR A 243 14.21 26.12 -4.17
N ARG A 244 13.21 26.92 -3.78
CA ARG A 244 12.25 26.53 -2.72
C ARG A 244 11.50 25.26 -3.08
N PHE A 245 11.17 25.09 -4.37
CA PHE A 245 10.57 23.87 -4.90
C PHE A 245 11.44 22.63 -4.62
N HIS A 246 12.77 22.70 -4.83
CA HIS A 246 13.67 21.60 -4.47
C HIS A 246 13.76 21.39 -2.95
N TRP A 247 13.96 22.45 -2.17
CA TRP A 247 14.10 22.40 -0.70
C TRP A 247 12.90 21.74 0.02
N LEU A 248 11.68 21.98 -0.48
CA LEU A 248 10.45 21.36 0.01
C LEU A 248 10.36 19.85 -0.26
N ARG A 249 10.99 19.37 -1.34
CA ARG A 249 10.98 17.97 -1.77
C ARG A 249 12.11 17.18 -1.11
N SER A 250 13.27 17.79 -0.95
CA SER A 250 14.48 17.25 -0.31
C SER A 250 14.42 17.39 1.22
N ALA A 251 13.37 16.84 1.81
CA ALA A 251 13.17 16.77 3.26
C ALA A 251 13.87 15.53 3.86
N PRO A 252 14.52 15.63 5.03
CA PRO A 252 15.29 14.53 5.61
C PRO A 252 14.39 13.45 6.24
N GLU A 253 14.63 12.18 5.91
CA GLU A 253 13.81 11.04 6.38
C GLU A 253 14.30 10.44 7.72
N ALA A 254 15.51 10.78 8.17
CA ALA A 254 16.12 10.25 9.38
C ALA A 254 15.53 10.88 10.66
N PRO A 255 15.14 10.10 11.69
CA PRO A 255 14.50 10.63 12.89
C PRO A 255 15.50 11.35 13.81
N ALA A 256 15.48 12.68 13.78
CA ALA A 256 16.25 13.57 14.63
C ALA A 256 15.42 14.81 15.01
N ALA A 257 15.72 15.44 16.16
CA ALA A 257 14.99 16.60 16.66
C ALA A 257 15.04 17.79 15.67
N SER A 258 16.22 18.11 15.16
CA SER A 258 16.43 19.15 14.13
C SER A 258 15.67 18.87 12.84
N ASN A 259 15.62 17.61 12.40
CA ASN A 259 14.88 17.21 11.20
C ASN A 259 13.37 17.41 11.39
N LEU A 260 12.83 17.15 12.59
CA LEU A 260 11.40 17.39 12.87
C LEU A 260 11.07 18.88 12.89
N VAL A 261 11.93 19.73 13.47
CA VAL A 261 11.78 21.19 13.40
C VAL A 261 11.84 21.66 11.93
N GLY A 262 12.82 21.21 11.15
CA GLY A 262 12.93 21.50 9.73
C GLY A 262 11.79 20.98 8.84
N LEU A 263 11.01 19.99 9.31
CA LEU A 263 9.73 19.61 8.70
C LEU A 263 8.63 20.61 9.05
N THR A 264 8.52 21.02 10.32
CA THR A 264 7.54 22.05 10.73
C THR A 264 7.76 23.40 10.05
N GLU A 265 9.01 23.81 9.82
CA GLU A 265 9.38 25.00 9.04
C GLU A 265 8.89 24.94 7.59
N ARG A 266 9.09 23.80 6.91
CA ARG A 266 8.62 23.57 5.54
C ARG A 266 7.09 23.59 5.46
N ILE A 267 6.40 23.05 6.46
CA ILE A 267 4.94 23.08 6.55
C ILE A 267 4.44 24.51 6.81
N ALA A 268 5.10 25.27 7.68
CA ALA A 268 4.81 26.69 7.92
C ALA A 268 5.12 27.58 6.71
N PHE A 269 6.08 27.20 5.86
CA PHE A 269 6.29 27.83 4.55
C PHE A 269 5.12 27.51 3.59
N LEU A 270 4.75 26.23 3.43
CA LEU A 270 3.66 25.84 2.52
C LEU A 270 2.31 26.47 2.89
N ARG A 271 1.99 26.59 4.18
CA ARG A 271 0.73 27.24 4.62
C ARG A 271 0.70 28.74 4.32
N ARG A 272 1.85 29.43 4.28
CA ARG A 272 1.96 30.84 3.87
C ARG A 272 1.78 31.06 2.36
N LEU A 273 1.67 29.99 1.56
CA LEU A 273 1.25 30.08 0.16
C LEU A 273 -0.28 30.10 0.00
N GLU A 274 -1.03 29.84 1.08
CA GLU A 274 -2.49 29.89 1.12
C GLU A 274 -3.19 29.13 -0.03
N ILE A 275 -2.63 27.97 -0.39
CA ILE A 275 -3.23 27.07 -1.38
C ILE A 275 -4.17 26.11 -0.66
N ASP A 276 -5.46 26.23 -0.97
CA ASP A 276 -6.52 25.39 -0.43
C ASP A 276 -6.33 23.90 -0.83
N PRO A 277 -6.29 22.96 0.13
CA PRO A 277 -6.21 21.53 -0.18
C PRO A 277 -7.50 20.96 -0.82
N GLU A 278 -8.67 21.60 -0.70
CA GLU A 278 -9.93 21.11 -1.29
C GLU A 278 -9.94 21.23 -2.82
N LEU A 279 -9.09 22.08 -3.40
CA LEU A 279 -8.79 22.11 -4.84
C LEU A 279 -8.41 20.73 -5.42
N GLN A 280 -7.85 19.82 -4.61
CA GLN A 280 -7.60 18.43 -5.02
C GLN A 280 -8.91 17.71 -5.44
N ALA A 281 -10.03 17.95 -4.78
CA ALA A 281 -11.29 17.24 -5.02
C ALA A 281 -11.93 17.59 -6.38
N ARG A 282 -11.51 18.71 -6.98
CA ARG A 282 -11.95 19.16 -8.32
C ARG A 282 -11.35 18.31 -9.46
N VAL A 283 -10.32 17.51 -9.16
CA VAL A 283 -9.64 16.64 -10.13
C VAL A 283 -9.84 15.18 -9.74
N SER A 284 -10.18 14.34 -10.71
CA SER A 284 -10.33 12.89 -10.53
C SER A 284 -9.04 12.25 -9.99
N SER A 285 -9.19 11.21 -9.15
CA SER A 285 -8.09 10.58 -8.42
C SER A 285 -6.96 10.06 -9.34
N GLY A 286 -7.29 9.42 -10.46
CA GLY A 286 -6.30 8.91 -11.42
C GLY A 286 -5.52 10.01 -12.14
N ARG A 287 -6.19 11.10 -12.53
CA ARG A 287 -5.58 12.28 -13.17
C ARG A 287 -4.73 13.07 -12.18
N TRP A 288 -5.19 13.21 -10.93
CA TRP A 288 -4.42 13.79 -9.83
C TRP A 288 -3.13 13.00 -9.56
N ASP A 289 -3.22 11.67 -9.36
CA ASP A 289 -2.03 10.86 -9.11
C ASP A 289 -1.06 10.88 -10.32
N GLN A 290 -1.53 11.09 -11.56
CA GLN A 290 -0.62 11.39 -12.69
C GLN A 290 0.03 12.77 -12.58
N MET A 291 -0.71 13.84 -12.29
CA MET A 291 -0.12 15.18 -12.10
C MET A 291 0.94 15.17 -10.99
N ILE A 292 0.70 14.37 -9.94
CA ILE A 292 1.70 14.12 -8.89
C ILE A 292 2.89 13.32 -9.40
N ARG A 293 2.72 12.26 -10.21
CA ARG A 293 3.84 11.52 -10.82
C ARG A 293 4.69 12.41 -11.75
N GLU A 294 4.06 13.19 -12.62
CA GLU A 294 4.77 14.15 -13.49
C GLU A 294 5.53 15.20 -12.67
N GLY A 295 4.86 15.81 -11.69
CA GLY A 295 5.50 16.76 -10.78
C GLY A 295 6.67 16.14 -10.01
N ASN A 296 6.58 14.88 -9.56
CA ASN A 296 7.68 14.16 -8.94
C ASN A 296 8.89 14.01 -9.89
N ALA A 297 8.65 13.74 -11.18
CA ALA A 297 9.72 13.56 -12.17
C ALA A 297 10.29 14.90 -12.71
N THR A 298 9.65 16.03 -12.43
CA THR A 298 10.01 17.34 -13.01
C THR A 298 10.91 18.14 -12.05
N PRO A 299 12.16 18.48 -12.44
CA PRO A 299 13.00 19.43 -11.70
C PRO A 299 12.54 20.89 -11.94
N ALA A 300 13.00 21.83 -11.10
CA ALA A 300 12.53 23.21 -11.12
C ALA A 300 12.72 23.93 -12.48
N TRP A 301 13.86 23.72 -13.16
CA TRP A 301 14.11 24.30 -14.49
C TRP A 301 13.10 23.80 -15.53
N LEU A 302 12.84 22.48 -15.58
CA LEU A 302 11.90 21.89 -16.53
C LEU A 302 10.44 22.27 -16.23
N ALA A 303 10.12 22.57 -14.96
CA ALA A 303 8.84 23.16 -14.62
C ALA A 303 8.72 24.61 -15.14
N ASN A 304 9.83 25.37 -15.16
CA ASN A 304 9.85 26.73 -15.68
C ASN A 304 9.61 26.80 -17.19
N ASP A 305 10.16 25.84 -17.93
CA ASP A 305 10.00 25.64 -19.39
C ASP A 305 8.54 25.31 -19.81
N PHE A 306 7.65 25.00 -18.87
CA PHE A 306 6.25 24.73 -19.18
C PHE A 306 5.46 26.03 -19.36
N ASN A 307 4.44 25.99 -20.22
CA ASN A 307 3.48 27.10 -20.34
C ASN A 307 2.83 27.40 -18.97
N ALA A 308 2.46 28.66 -18.73
CA ALA A 308 2.00 29.16 -17.44
C ALA A 308 0.92 28.26 -16.79
N SER A 309 -0.16 27.94 -17.51
CA SER A 309 -1.24 27.08 -16.98
C SER A 309 -0.73 25.70 -16.51
N ARG A 310 0.12 25.03 -17.30
CA ARG A 310 0.73 23.75 -16.91
C ARG A 310 1.69 23.91 -15.73
N ARG A 311 2.50 24.97 -15.73
CA ARG A 311 3.47 25.28 -14.67
C ARG A 311 2.77 25.53 -13.33
N HIS A 312 1.81 26.44 -13.33
CA HIS A 312 0.97 26.79 -12.18
C HIS A 312 0.20 25.58 -11.64
N ALA A 313 -0.48 24.82 -12.49
CA ALA A 313 -1.21 23.61 -12.08
C ALA A 313 -0.29 22.53 -11.46
N LEU A 314 0.93 22.36 -12.01
CA LEU A 314 1.93 21.45 -11.45
C LEU A 314 2.42 21.93 -10.09
N ILE A 315 2.70 23.22 -9.92
CA ILE A 315 3.15 23.80 -8.64
C ILE A 315 2.04 23.67 -7.59
N VAL A 316 0.79 24.05 -7.90
CA VAL A 316 -0.37 23.92 -7.00
C VAL A 316 -0.57 22.47 -6.56
N ALA A 317 -0.56 21.50 -7.49
CA ALA A 317 -0.68 20.09 -7.17
C ALA A 317 0.47 19.60 -6.26
N GLN A 318 1.71 20.04 -6.53
CA GLN A 318 2.86 19.71 -5.70
C GLN A 318 2.79 20.36 -4.30
N VAL A 319 2.33 21.62 -4.17
CA VAL A 319 2.17 22.32 -2.88
C VAL A 319 1.18 21.56 -1.97
N ILE A 320 -0.02 21.24 -2.48
CA ILE A 320 -1.03 20.46 -1.75
C ILE A 320 -0.46 19.08 -1.37
N LYS A 321 0.21 18.40 -2.30
CA LYS A 321 0.76 17.07 -2.08
C LYS A 321 1.94 17.05 -1.09
N LEU A 322 2.78 18.07 -1.10
CA LEU A 322 3.89 18.23 -0.17
C LEU A 322 3.40 18.62 1.22
N CYS A 323 2.33 19.44 1.34
CA CYS A 323 1.73 19.74 2.64
C CYS A 323 1.20 18.47 3.32
N GLN A 324 0.53 17.59 2.56
CA GLN A 324 0.13 16.25 3.02
C GLN A 324 1.34 15.39 3.39
N LYS A 325 2.32 15.22 2.47
CA LYS A 325 3.50 14.35 2.70
C LYS A 325 4.26 14.78 3.95
N LEU A 326 4.61 16.07 4.05
CA LEU A 326 5.45 16.58 5.15
C LEU A 326 4.71 16.49 6.50
N THR A 327 3.37 16.65 6.50
CA THR A 327 2.54 16.38 7.69
C THR A 327 2.63 14.91 8.10
N ASP A 328 2.42 13.98 7.15
CA ASP A 328 2.51 12.53 7.40
C ASP A 328 3.91 12.13 7.90
N ASP A 329 4.97 12.67 7.30
CA ASP A 329 6.35 12.35 7.67
C ASP A 329 6.77 12.99 9.00
N ALA A 330 6.29 14.20 9.33
CA ALA A 330 6.52 14.84 10.62
C ALA A 330 5.85 14.08 11.78
N VAL A 331 4.59 13.67 11.61
CA VAL A 331 3.89 12.84 12.60
C VAL A 331 4.55 11.47 12.73
N THR A 332 4.96 10.86 11.61
CA THR A 332 5.76 9.61 11.61
C THR A 332 7.09 9.79 12.35
N MET A 333 7.77 10.93 12.17
CA MET A 333 9.04 11.21 12.82
C MET A 333 8.87 11.47 14.32
N PHE A 334 7.84 12.20 14.74
CA PHE A 334 7.45 12.34 16.14
C PHE A 334 7.22 10.98 16.80
N ILE A 335 6.43 10.11 16.16
CA ILE A 335 6.15 8.76 16.67
C ILE A 335 7.45 7.94 16.81
N LYS A 336 8.38 8.04 15.83
CA LYS A 336 9.70 7.39 15.89
C LYS A 336 10.58 7.95 17.01
N LEU A 337 10.60 9.27 17.22
CA LEU A 337 11.39 9.92 18.28
C LEU A 337 10.88 9.54 19.67
N MET A 338 9.57 9.65 19.91
CA MET A 338 8.95 9.22 21.17
C MET A 338 8.99 7.70 21.38
N GLY A 339 9.03 6.89 20.32
CA GLY A 339 9.29 5.45 20.41
C GLY A 339 10.74 5.15 20.81
N LYS A 340 11.71 5.82 20.17
CA LYS A 340 13.14 5.70 20.49
C LYS A 340 13.46 6.13 21.92
N LEU A 341 12.84 7.20 22.41
CA LEU A 341 12.98 7.68 23.79
C LEU A 341 12.67 6.58 24.82
N PHE A 342 11.46 6.00 24.76
CA PHE A 342 11.05 4.94 25.68
C PHE A 342 11.80 3.62 25.44
N SER A 343 12.21 3.31 24.21
CA SER A 343 13.08 2.17 23.95
C SER A 343 14.46 2.35 24.57
N GLN A 344 15.04 3.56 24.55
CA GLN A 344 16.32 3.84 25.22
C GLN A 344 16.16 3.82 26.74
N ALA A 345 15.07 4.36 27.29
CA ALA A 345 14.78 4.30 28.72
C ALA A 345 14.65 2.84 29.22
N ASN A 346 13.87 2.01 28.52
CA ASN A 346 13.71 0.60 28.85
C ASN A 346 15.01 -0.20 28.67
N ASN A 347 15.84 0.12 27.66
CA ASN A 347 17.13 -0.53 27.48
C ASN A 347 18.14 -0.09 28.56
N ARG A 348 18.13 1.18 29.00
CA ARG A 348 18.91 1.65 30.16
C ARG A 348 18.50 0.91 31.43
N LYS A 349 17.20 0.78 31.71
CA LYS A 349 16.70 0.02 32.86
C LYS A 349 17.14 -1.45 32.81
N LYS A 350 17.01 -2.11 31.65
CA LYS A 350 17.52 -3.48 31.46
C LYS A 350 19.04 -3.58 31.65
N GLN A 351 19.81 -2.56 31.24
CA GLN A 351 21.25 -2.54 31.45
C GLN A 351 21.59 -2.42 32.94
N ARG A 352 21.01 -1.45 33.67
CA ARG A 352 21.16 -1.36 35.14
C ARG A 352 20.79 -2.68 35.84
N GLN A 353 19.69 -3.31 35.44
CA GLN A 353 19.28 -4.63 35.95
C GLN A 353 20.28 -5.77 35.65
N MET A 354 21.04 -5.70 34.54
CA MET A 354 22.11 -6.67 34.25
C MET A 354 23.40 -6.35 35.00
N ASP A 355 23.76 -5.07 35.11
CA ASP A 355 24.97 -4.61 35.80
C ASP A 355 24.87 -4.89 37.32
N CYS A 356 23.72 -4.56 37.92
CA CYS A 356 23.41 -4.87 39.31
C CYS A 356 23.25 -6.37 39.60
N ARG A 357 23.09 -7.25 38.58
CA ARG A 357 22.73 -8.66 38.76
C ARG A 357 23.72 -9.44 39.63
N ALA A 358 25.01 -9.12 39.58
CA ALA A 358 26.01 -9.71 40.45
C ALA A 358 25.79 -9.33 41.93
N ASN A 359 25.47 -8.06 42.19
CA ASN A 359 25.15 -7.56 43.52
C ASN A 359 23.80 -8.11 44.01
N THR A 360 22.80 -8.25 43.12
CA THR A 360 21.53 -8.93 43.44
C THR A 360 21.76 -10.39 43.84
N ALA A 361 22.63 -11.12 43.13
CA ALA A 361 22.97 -12.50 43.49
C ALA A 361 23.73 -12.60 44.83
N LYS A 362 24.62 -11.65 45.12
CA LYS A 362 25.31 -11.50 46.43
C LYS A 362 24.30 -11.24 47.55
N ALA A 363 23.38 -10.30 47.36
CA ALA A 363 22.35 -9.94 48.33
C ALA A 363 21.36 -11.08 48.60
N LEU A 364 20.87 -11.76 47.55
CA LEU A 364 19.97 -12.90 47.67
C LEU A 364 20.62 -14.10 48.38
N ARG A 365 21.93 -14.35 48.18
CA ARG A 365 22.66 -15.33 48.99
C ARG A 365 22.70 -14.92 50.45
N MET A 366 23.10 -13.70 50.75
CA MET A 366 23.20 -13.25 52.15
C MET A 366 21.84 -13.23 52.87
N PHE A 367 20.74 -13.02 52.14
CA PHE A 367 19.37 -13.18 52.64
C PHE A 367 18.99 -14.65 52.88
N LEU A 368 19.40 -15.57 52.00
CA LEU A 368 19.26 -17.02 52.21
C LEU A 368 20.10 -17.51 53.41
N ASP A 369 21.34 -17.02 53.55
CA ASP A 369 22.23 -17.31 54.68
C ASP A 369 21.60 -16.82 55.99
N THR A 370 20.96 -15.64 55.97
CA THR A 370 20.17 -15.08 57.08
C THR A 370 18.99 -15.97 57.46
N ILE A 371 18.16 -16.38 56.49
CA ILE A 371 17.04 -17.32 56.74
C ILE A 371 17.55 -18.65 57.30
N THR A 372 18.64 -19.18 56.74
CA THR A 372 19.24 -20.46 57.19
C THR A 372 19.83 -20.35 58.59
N ALA A 373 20.37 -19.20 58.97
CA ALA A 373 20.83 -18.93 60.34
C ALA A 373 19.65 -18.87 61.33
N LEU A 374 18.59 -18.13 60.99
CA LEU A 374 17.38 -18.00 61.82
C LEU A 374 16.64 -19.34 61.99
N GLN A 375 16.46 -20.10 60.91
CA GLN A 375 15.91 -21.46 60.96
C GLN A 375 16.80 -22.37 61.83
N SER A 376 18.12 -22.35 61.62
CA SER A 376 19.06 -23.12 62.43
C SER A 376 19.08 -22.73 63.91
N ALA A 377 18.64 -21.52 64.28
CA ALA A 377 18.46 -21.11 65.66
C ALA A 377 17.16 -21.68 66.23
N ASN A 378 16.04 -21.49 65.51
CA ASN A 378 14.72 -22.03 65.84
C ASN A 378 14.75 -23.55 66.06
N ASP A 379 15.28 -24.30 65.09
CA ASP A 379 15.29 -25.76 65.07
C ASP A 379 16.17 -26.39 66.17
N HIS A 380 16.98 -25.57 66.85
CA HIS A 380 17.88 -25.98 67.95
C HIS A 380 17.65 -25.21 69.25
N GLY A 381 16.56 -24.44 69.38
CA GLY A 381 16.24 -23.65 70.58
C GLY A 381 17.30 -22.60 70.97
N ARG A 382 18.12 -22.11 70.02
CA ARG A 382 19.19 -21.15 70.25
C ARG A 382 18.73 -19.70 70.02
N ASN A 383 19.40 -18.74 70.66
CA ASN A 383 19.16 -17.32 70.42
C ASN A 383 19.42 -16.98 68.94
N ALA A 384 18.41 -16.40 68.29
CA ALA A 384 18.43 -16.05 66.89
C ALA A 384 19.50 -15.01 66.53
N LEU A 385 19.79 -14.05 67.42
CA LEU A 385 20.77 -13.00 67.16
C LEU A 385 22.21 -13.54 67.22
N ASP A 386 22.53 -14.34 68.25
CA ASP A 386 23.88 -14.91 68.42
C ASP A 386 24.25 -15.85 67.26
N VAL A 387 23.29 -16.66 66.79
CA VAL A 387 23.47 -17.56 65.64
C VAL A 387 23.56 -16.77 64.32
N LEU A 388 22.85 -15.65 64.20
CA LEU A 388 22.92 -14.77 63.03
C LEU A 388 24.28 -14.06 62.92
N ASP A 389 24.79 -13.54 64.04
CA ASP A 389 26.09 -12.85 64.06
C ASP A 389 27.24 -13.84 63.79
N GLN A 390 27.22 -15.03 64.40
CA GLN A 390 28.20 -16.09 64.13
C GLN A 390 28.22 -16.58 62.68
N LYS A 391 27.08 -16.60 61.98
CA LYS A 391 26.98 -17.17 60.61
C LYS A 391 27.05 -16.13 59.49
N VAL A 392 26.56 -14.92 59.72
CA VAL A 392 26.41 -13.89 58.67
C VAL A 392 27.14 -12.59 59.03
N GLY A 393 27.14 -12.23 60.32
CA GLY A 393 27.67 -10.97 60.86
C GLY A 393 26.65 -9.85 60.79
N TRP A 394 26.23 -9.34 61.96
CA TRP A 394 25.22 -8.28 62.10
C TRP A 394 25.67 -6.98 61.43
N ASP A 395 26.91 -6.57 61.71
CA ASP A 395 27.57 -5.43 61.07
C ASP A 395 27.64 -5.53 59.54
N ARG A 396 27.74 -6.76 59.01
CA ARG A 396 27.82 -7.03 57.56
C ARG A 396 26.46 -6.85 56.89
N LEU A 397 25.39 -7.27 57.56
CA LEU A 397 24.01 -7.02 57.14
C LEU A 397 23.71 -5.51 57.14
N LEU A 398 24.05 -4.80 58.21
CA LEU A 398 23.85 -3.36 58.32
C LEU A 398 24.59 -2.56 57.24
N ARG A 399 25.86 -2.91 56.94
CA ARG A 399 26.64 -2.27 55.87
C ARG A 399 26.08 -2.50 54.46
N MET A 400 25.34 -3.59 54.24
CA MET A 400 24.67 -3.87 52.97
C MET A 400 23.28 -3.23 52.83
N LYS A 401 22.69 -2.70 53.91
CA LYS A 401 21.40 -2.02 53.88
C LYS A 401 21.31 -0.92 52.80
N PRO A 402 22.23 0.07 52.71
CA PRO A 402 22.14 1.12 51.69
C PRO A 402 22.43 0.60 50.26
N GLU A 403 23.24 -0.45 50.08
CA GLU A 403 23.36 -1.13 48.77
C GLU A 403 22.01 -1.75 48.36
N LEU A 404 21.31 -2.39 49.30
CA LEU A 404 19.99 -3.01 49.09
C LEU A 404 18.90 -1.98 48.80
N GLU A 405 18.82 -0.90 49.56
CA GLU A 405 17.84 0.19 49.36
C GLU A 405 18.02 0.82 47.97
N SER A 406 19.26 1.19 47.60
CA SER A 406 19.57 1.69 46.26
C SER A 406 19.24 0.69 45.15
N MET A 407 19.45 -0.62 45.38
CA MET A 407 19.14 -1.68 44.41
C MET A 407 17.63 -1.94 44.26
N VAL A 408 16.80 -1.61 45.25
CA VAL A 408 15.34 -1.62 45.11
C VAL A 408 14.90 -0.40 44.28
N ASP A 409 15.34 0.80 44.66
CA ASP A 409 14.96 2.06 43.99
C ASP A 409 15.28 2.05 42.49
N ASP A 410 16.50 1.65 42.10
CA ASP A 410 16.93 1.62 40.68
C ASP A 410 16.23 0.52 39.87
N ASN A 411 15.71 -0.52 40.55
CA ASN A 411 14.98 -1.63 39.94
C ASN A 411 13.47 -1.34 39.83
N GLU A 412 12.88 -0.57 40.75
CA GLU A 412 11.51 -0.09 40.62
C GLU A 412 11.40 1.11 39.66
N ALA A 413 12.41 2.01 39.63
CA ALA A 413 12.56 3.19 38.77
C ALA A 413 11.68 3.19 37.49
N PRO A 414 10.56 3.92 37.48
CA PRO A 414 9.62 3.90 36.36
C PRO A 414 10.22 4.43 35.04
N SER A 415 9.86 3.80 33.92
CA SER A 415 10.36 4.16 32.58
C SER A 415 10.11 5.63 32.19
N LEU A 416 9.11 6.28 32.80
CA LEU A 416 8.84 7.71 32.62
C LEU A 416 9.96 8.60 33.20
N ILE A 417 10.52 8.25 34.36
CA ILE A 417 11.63 8.99 35.00
C ILE A 417 12.90 8.85 34.15
N VAL A 418 13.23 7.62 33.74
CA VAL A 418 14.39 7.36 32.87
C VAL A 418 14.23 8.01 31.47
N ALA A 419 12.99 8.23 31.01
CA ALA A 419 12.73 9.05 29.82
C ALA A 419 12.91 10.56 30.09
N ALA A 420 12.57 11.04 31.29
CA ALA A 420 12.74 12.44 31.69
C ALA A 420 14.20 12.89 31.80
N GLU A 421 15.15 11.96 32.01
CA GLU A 421 16.60 12.20 31.83
C GLU A 421 16.91 12.89 30.48
N GLN A 422 16.14 12.59 29.42
CA GLN A 422 16.34 13.15 28.08
C GLN A 422 15.39 14.33 27.75
N TYR A 423 14.73 14.96 28.74
CA TYR A 423 13.78 16.06 28.50
C TYR A 423 14.34 17.18 27.60
N ALA A 424 15.62 17.54 27.75
CA ALA A 424 16.30 18.53 26.92
C ALA A 424 16.38 18.17 25.41
N THR A 425 16.23 16.89 25.06
CA THR A 425 16.12 16.44 23.65
C THR A 425 14.68 16.52 23.14
N VAL A 426 13.68 16.29 24.01
CA VAL A 426 12.25 16.40 23.70
C VAL A 426 11.85 17.87 23.49
N HIS A 427 12.28 18.74 24.40
CA HIS A 427 11.97 20.17 24.40
C HIS A 427 12.39 20.88 23.09
N LYS A 428 13.47 20.41 22.43
CA LYS A 428 13.97 20.92 21.14
C LYS A 428 12.98 20.80 19.97
N TYR A 429 12.00 19.89 20.04
CA TYR A 429 11.02 19.71 18.96
C TYR A 429 9.57 19.74 19.43
N ALA A 430 9.28 19.49 20.71
CA ALA A 430 7.91 19.37 21.23
C ALA A 430 7.09 20.65 21.01
N GLY A 431 7.64 21.83 21.32
CA GLY A 431 6.95 23.10 21.10
C GLY A 431 6.62 23.34 19.62
N ALA A 432 7.61 23.23 18.74
CA ALA A 432 7.43 23.40 17.30
C ALA A 432 6.42 22.39 16.71
N PHE A 433 6.49 21.12 17.11
CA PHE A 433 5.55 20.07 16.69
C PHE A 433 4.13 20.35 17.18
N LEU A 434 3.95 20.65 18.47
CA LEU A 434 2.62 20.91 19.04
C LEU A 434 1.99 22.18 18.46
N LEU A 435 2.77 23.24 18.23
CA LEU A 435 2.24 24.47 17.60
C LEU A 435 1.92 24.26 16.11
N ALA A 436 2.73 23.48 15.38
CA ALA A 436 2.54 23.26 13.94
C ALA A 436 1.31 22.40 13.56
N PHE A 437 0.71 21.64 14.47
CA PHE A 437 -0.38 20.70 14.12
C PHE A 437 -1.70 20.94 14.88
N THR A 438 -2.80 20.85 14.13
CA THR A 438 -4.16 20.86 14.68
C THR A 438 -4.65 19.42 14.81
N PHE A 439 -4.64 18.92 16.04
CA PHE A 439 -5.09 17.59 16.41
C PHE A 439 -6.63 17.58 16.56
N ARG A 440 -7.27 16.49 16.12
CA ARG A 440 -8.72 16.26 16.25
C ARG A 440 -8.97 14.87 16.84
N SER A 441 -10.14 14.66 17.44
CA SER A 441 -10.61 13.42 18.04
C SER A 441 -12.12 13.27 17.79
N ALA A 442 -12.61 12.03 17.74
CA ALA A 442 -14.04 11.75 17.63
C ALA A 442 -14.80 12.03 18.96
N ARG A 443 -14.07 12.14 20.07
CA ARG A 443 -14.63 12.44 21.39
C ARG A 443 -14.85 13.96 21.50
N ARG A 444 -16.11 14.39 21.65
CA ARG A 444 -16.50 15.83 21.75
C ARG A 444 -15.68 16.62 22.78
N HIS A 445 -15.29 15.98 23.89
CA HIS A 445 -14.48 16.56 24.96
C HIS A 445 -13.31 15.62 25.28
N ASP A 446 -12.28 15.60 24.43
CA ASP A 446 -11.13 14.70 24.61
C ASP A 446 -10.12 15.27 25.63
N PRO A 447 -9.84 14.59 26.77
CA PRO A 447 -8.97 15.13 27.81
C PRO A 447 -7.51 15.24 27.37
N LEU A 448 -7.06 14.41 26.42
CA LEU A 448 -5.70 14.52 25.88
C LEU A 448 -5.56 15.74 24.97
N LEU A 449 -6.62 16.14 24.25
CA LEU A 449 -6.62 17.38 23.49
C LEU A 449 -6.64 18.61 24.41
N ALA A 450 -7.31 18.55 25.57
CA ALA A 450 -7.21 19.60 26.59
C ALA A 450 -5.78 19.72 27.16
N ALA A 451 -5.12 18.60 27.45
CA ALA A 451 -3.71 18.58 27.87
C ALA A 451 -2.76 19.13 26.79
N VAL A 452 -2.96 18.75 25.53
CA VAL A 452 -2.21 19.29 24.38
C VAL A 452 -2.47 20.79 24.18
N ALA A 453 -3.69 21.27 24.40
CA ALA A 453 -4.01 22.70 24.35
C ALA A 453 -3.31 23.49 25.47
N LEU A 454 -3.22 22.94 26.68
CA LEU A 454 -2.42 23.50 27.77
C LEU A 454 -0.94 23.56 27.39
N LEU A 455 -0.36 22.46 26.90
CA LEU A 455 1.05 22.43 26.48
C LEU A 455 1.35 23.42 25.35
N LYS A 456 0.45 23.58 24.36
CA LYS A 456 0.55 24.62 23.32
C LYS A 456 0.66 26.02 23.91
N ARG A 457 -0.20 26.37 24.90
CA ARG A 457 -0.15 27.67 25.59
C ARG A 457 1.16 27.87 26.34
N LEU A 458 1.58 26.88 27.13
CA LEU A 458 2.86 26.94 27.88
C LEU A 458 4.09 27.09 26.97
N TYR A 459 4.04 26.54 25.75
CA TYR A 459 5.07 26.74 24.73
C TYR A 459 5.00 28.10 24.02
N ALA A 460 3.80 28.62 23.74
CA ALA A 460 3.62 29.95 23.13
C ALA A 460 3.99 31.10 24.09
N GLU A 461 3.62 30.95 25.37
CA GLU A 461 3.87 31.93 26.43
C GLU A 461 5.23 31.74 27.13
N MET A 462 6.03 30.73 26.73
CA MET A 462 7.33 30.35 27.31
C MET A 462 7.33 30.11 28.83
N ARG A 463 6.16 29.94 29.46
CA ARG A 463 6.00 29.69 30.90
C ARG A 463 6.71 28.40 31.30
N ARG A 464 7.44 28.41 32.41
CA ARG A 464 8.21 27.24 32.89
C ARG A 464 7.40 26.31 33.79
N THR A 465 6.48 26.84 34.60
CA THR A 465 5.63 26.10 35.54
C THR A 465 4.34 25.56 34.90
N LEU A 466 3.76 24.53 35.50
CA LEU A 466 2.37 24.13 35.26
C LEU A 466 1.41 24.96 36.13
N PRO A 467 0.15 25.19 35.71
CA PRO A 467 -0.91 25.71 36.59
C PRO A 467 -1.35 24.67 37.63
N ASP A 468 -1.99 25.10 38.72
CA ASP A 468 -2.42 24.21 39.81
C ASP A 468 -3.51 23.20 39.37
N ARG A 469 -4.29 23.55 38.33
CA ARG A 469 -5.27 22.67 37.70
C ARG A 469 -4.79 22.24 36.31
N VAL A 470 -4.26 21.03 36.21
CA VAL A 470 -3.90 20.37 34.94
C VAL A 470 -4.87 19.24 34.59
N PRO A 471 -5.17 18.99 33.30
CA PRO A 471 -5.87 17.77 32.88
C PRO A 471 -5.02 16.52 33.17
N LEU A 472 -5.60 15.51 33.84
CA LEU A 472 -4.89 14.27 34.22
C LEU A 472 -5.55 12.98 33.71
N THR A 473 -6.79 13.06 33.23
CA THR A 473 -7.62 11.88 32.89
C THR A 473 -7.11 11.08 31.70
N HIS A 474 -6.17 11.62 30.90
CA HIS A 474 -5.47 10.91 29.83
C HIS A 474 -4.24 10.10 30.29
N LEU A 475 -3.78 10.26 31.54
CA LEU A 475 -2.61 9.58 32.10
C LEU A 475 -3.01 8.34 32.92
N SER A 476 -2.11 7.37 33.08
CA SER A 476 -2.36 6.23 33.96
C SER A 476 -2.33 6.64 35.45
N GLN A 477 -2.89 5.80 36.33
CA GLN A 477 -2.85 6.08 37.77
C GLN A 477 -1.40 6.11 38.32
N THR A 478 -0.50 5.31 37.73
CA THR A 478 0.93 5.30 38.06
C THR A 478 1.60 6.60 37.64
N ASP A 479 1.44 7.05 36.39
CA ASP A 479 2.03 8.31 35.91
C ASP A 479 1.54 9.50 36.75
N ARG A 480 0.26 9.52 37.13
CA ARG A 480 -0.31 10.57 38.00
C ARG A 480 0.37 10.62 39.37
N ARG A 481 0.68 9.48 40.00
CA ARG A 481 1.39 9.49 41.30
C ARG A 481 2.77 10.14 41.16
N LEU A 482 3.56 9.68 40.19
CA LEU A 482 4.93 10.16 39.94
C LEU A 482 5.00 11.66 39.62
N ILE A 483 4.00 12.21 38.94
CA ILE A 483 3.97 13.65 38.58
C ILE A 483 3.76 14.55 39.81
N PHE A 484 3.07 14.09 40.86
CA PHE A 484 2.73 14.88 42.06
C PHE A 484 3.48 14.45 43.32
N GLU A 485 4.41 13.50 43.21
CA GLU A 485 5.10 12.85 44.33
C GLU A 485 5.85 13.83 45.25
N GLN A 486 6.38 14.93 44.70
CA GLN A 486 7.04 16.01 45.45
C GLN A 486 6.12 17.21 45.73
N GLY A 487 4.80 17.02 45.76
CA GLY A 487 3.78 18.02 46.10
C GLY A 487 3.52 19.10 45.04
N LYS A 488 4.55 19.51 44.27
CA LYS A 488 4.41 20.36 43.09
C LYS A 488 4.48 19.51 41.81
N PRO A 489 3.59 19.73 40.82
CA PRO A 489 3.55 18.89 39.63
C PRO A 489 4.77 19.10 38.73
N ASP A 490 5.56 18.05 38.46
CA ASP A 490 6.69 18.18 37.53
C ASP A 490 6.20 18.26 36.08
N ARG A 491 6.51 19.39 35.45
CA ARG A 491 6.31 19.61 34.02
C ARG A 491 7.01 18.55 33.17
N ARG A 492 8.24 18.12 33.49
CA ARG A 492 9.03 17.24 32.60
C ARG A 492 8.36 15.87 32.47
N LEU A 493 7.98 15.27 33.61
CA LEU A 493 7.19 14.04 33.65
C LEU A 493 5.82 14.24 32.97
N TYR A 494 5.07 15.30 33.30
CA TYR A 494 3.75 15.58 32.70
C TYR A 494 3.79 15.73 31.17
N GLU A 495 4.76 16.47 30.66
CA GLU A 495 4.91 16.75 29.23
C GLU A 495 5.30 15.48 28.47
N ILE A 496 6.26 14.69 28.97
CA ILE A 496 6.69 13.44 28.34
C ILE A 496 5.57 12.38 28.39
N ALA A 497 4.84 12.27 29.50
CA ALA A 497 3.71 11.35 29.62
C ALA A 497 2.57 11.73 28.66
N THR A 498 2.27 13.04 28.54
CA THR A 498 1.26 13.56 27.60
C THR A 498 1.67 13.35 26.14
N LEU A 499 2.95 13.55 25.80
CA LEU A 499 3.48 13.26 24.46
C LEU A 499 3.53 11.75 24.16
N ALA A 500 3.70 10.88 25.17
CA ALA A 500 3.60 9.43 25.02
C ALA A 500 2.15 8.99 24.75
N ALA A 501 1.18 9.51 25.50
CA ALA A 501 -0.23 9.29 25.24
C ALA A 501 -0.65 9.80 23.85
N LEU A 502 -0.10 10.95 23.40
CA LEU A 502 -0.30 11.47 22.05
C LEU A 502 0.33 10.56 20.97
N ARG A 503 1.56 10.07 21.17
CA ARG A 503 2.20 9.07 20.28
C ARG A 503 1.27 7.88 20.06
N ASP A 504 0.74 7.30 21.14
CA ASP A 504 0.00 6.04 21.03
C ASP A 504 -1.43 6.23 20.51
N ARG A 505 -2.10 7.37 20.81
CA ARG A 505 -3.41 7.68 20.22
C ARG A 505 -3.35 8.22 18.78
N LEU A 506 -2.19 8.70 18.33
CA LEU A 506 -1.89 8.88 16.90
C LEU A 506 -1.62 7.53 16.19
N ARG A 507 -1.12 6.52 16.90
CA ARG A 507 -0.92 5.16 16.36
C ARG A 507 -2.20 4.32 16.31
N SER A 508 -3.14 4.51 17.24
CA SER A 508 -4.48 3.90 17.20
C SER A 508 -5.47 4.64 16.29
N ALA A 509 -5.06 5.76 15.67
CA ALA A 509 -5.89 6.66 14.86
C ALA A 509 -7.09 7.29 15.60
N GLU A 510 -7.18 7.17 16.93
CA GLU A 510 -8.16 7.87 17.76
C GLU A 510 -8.00 9.40 17.73
N ILE A 511 -6.75 9.85 17.58
CA ILE A 511 -6.40 11.24 17.31
C ILE A 511 -5.82 11.32 15.90
N TRP A 512 -6.28 12.29 15.13
CA TRP A 512 -5.82 12.57 13.77
C TRP A 512 -5.35 14.01 13.60
N VAL A 513 -4.72 14.31 12.47
CA VAL A 513 -4.09 15.62 12.22
C VAL A 513 -4.67 16.26 10.97
N ALA A 514 -5.22 17.47 11.12
CA ALA A 514 -5.75 18.22 9.98
C ALA A 514 -4.67 18.46 8.91
N GLY A 515 -4.98 18.16 7.64
CA GLY A 515 -4.05 18.26 6.51
C GLY A 515 -3.19 17.02 6.25
N SER A 516 -3.20 16.02 7.14
CA SER A 516 -2.57 14.70 6.90
C SER A 516 -3.29 13.91 5.78
N ARG A 517 -2.64 12.87 5.23
CA ARG A 517 -3.29 11.80 4.44
C ARG A 517 -3.24 10.44 5.16
N SER A 518 -2.23 10.17 5.99
CA SER A 518 -2.10 8.89 6.71
C SER A 518 -2.68 8.88 8.13
N PHE A 519 -2.85 10.04 8.76
CA PHE A 519 -3.44 10.21 10.08
C PHE A 519 -4.76 10.98 9.94
N ARG A 520 -5.79 10.23 9.50
CA ARG A 520 -7.19 10.65 9.31
C ARG A 520 -8.13 9.62 9.98
N PRO A 521 -9.37 9.98 10.32
CA PRO A 521 -10.36 8.99 10.76
C PRO A 521 -10.68 8.04 9.61
N ILE A 522 -10.96 6.77 9.91
CA ILE A 522 -11.22 5.74 8.90
C ILE A 522 -12.44 6.07 8.02
N ASP A 523 -13.42 6.78 8.59
CA ASP A 523 -14.66 7.17 7.92
C ASP A 523 -14.43 8.10 6.71
N GLU A 524 -13.36 8.92 6.73
CA GLU A 524 -12.93 9.76 5.60
C GLU A 524 -12.30 8.94 4.44
N HIS A 525 -12.16 7.63 4.60
CA HIS A 525 -11.75 6.69 3.54
C HIS A 525 -12.89 5.81 3.03
N LEU A 526 -14.08 5.91 3.65
CA LEU A 526 -15.28 5.19 3.23
C LEU A 526 -16.14 6.07 2.31
N MET A 527 -17.08 5.44 1.60
CA MET A 527 -18.09 6.16 0.82
C MET A 527 -19.04 6.91 1.79
N PRO A 528 -19.36 8.20 1.56
CA PRO A 528 -20.35 8.91 2.37
C PRO A 528 -21.67 8.15 2.40
N ARG A 529 -22.28 8.00 3.59
CA ARG A 529 -23.48 7.17 3.79
C ARG A 529 -24.66 7.56 2.88
N SER A 530 -24.80 8.85 2.57
CA SER A 530 -25.79 9.37 1.61
C SER A 530 -25.53 8.91 0.17
N THR A 531 -24.27 8.91 -0.28
CA THR A 531 -23.86 8.36 -1.58
C THR A 531 -24.04 6.85 -1.64
N PHE A 532 -23.70 6.14 -0.56
CA PHE A 532 -23.91 4.70 -0.46
C PHE A 532 -25.38 4.30 -0.56
N ILE A 533 -26.27 5.00 0.13
CA ILE A 533 -27.72 4.78 0.04
C ILE A 533 -28.19 4.96 -1.41
N LYS A 534 -27.90 6.10 -2.05
CA LYS A 534 -28.26 6.32 -3.46
C LYS A 534 -27.72 5.25 -4.40
N MET A 535 -26.44 4.86 -4.26
CA MET A 535 -25.87 3.81 -5.10
C MET A 535 -26.45 2.42 -4.82
N LYS A 536 -26.95 2.16 -3.60
CA LYS A 536 -27.70 0.93 -3.28
C LYS A 536 -29.09 0.95 -3.93
N ASP A 537 -29.82 2.04 -3.75
CA ASP A 537 -31.20 2.18 -4.22
C ASP A 537 -31.29 2.22 -5.76
N GLU A 538 -30.23 2.69 -6.43
CA GLU A 538 -30.05 2.65 -7.90
C GLU A 538 -29.45 1.31 -8.42
N ASP A 539 -29.16 0.34 -7.55
CA ASP A 539 -28.40 -0.91 -7.82
C ASP A 539 -27.03 -0.73 -8.52
N ARG A 540 -26.40 0.43 -8.31
CA ARG A 540 -25.13 0.84 -8.93
C ARG A 540 -23.89 0.53 -8.09
N LEU A 541 -24.03 -0.29 -7.04
CA LEU A 541 -22.89 -0.77 -6.24
C LEU A 541 -22.04 -1.82 -6.97
N GLY A 542 -22.61 -2.54 -7.96
CA GLY A 542 -21.87 -3.53 -8.76
C GLY A 542 -21.35 -4.73 -7.95
N LEU A 543 -22.05 -5.11 -6.89
CA LEU A 543 -21.67 -6.22 -6.02
C LEU A 543 -22.08 -7.55 -6.65
N GLY A 544 -21.14 -8.49 -6.79
CA GLY A 544 -21.41 -9.86 -7.23
C GLY A 544 -22.05 -10.76 -6.16
N VAL A 545 -22.83 -10.19 -5.24
CA VAL A 545 -23.47 -10.84 -4.08
C VAL A 545 -24.80 -10.14 -3.76
N GLN A 546 -25.70 -10.83 -3.06
CA GLN A 546 -27.02 -10.30 -2.71
C GLN A 546 -26.95 -8.99 -1.92
N SER A 547 -27.83 -8.03 -2.28
CA SER A 547 -27.91 -6.69 -1.67
C SER A 547 -28.61 -6.64 -0.30
N ASP A 548 -29.12 -7.77 0.18
CA ASP A 548 -29.54 -7.98 1.57
C ASP A 548 -28.54 -8.87 2.33
N GLY A 549 -27.95 -8.30 3.38
CA GLY A 549 -27.02 -9.00 4.27
C GLY A 549 -27.71 -10.04 5.15
N ALA A 550 -29.01 -9.94 5.44
CA ALA A 550 -29.73 -10.96 6.21
C ALA A 550 -29.92 -12.23 5.36
N GLN A 551 -30.40 -12.09 4.13
CA GLN A 551 -30.45 -13.19 3.16
C GLN A 551 -29.06 -13.78 2.88
N TRP A 552 -28.04 -12.96 2.59
CA TRP A 552 -26.68 -13.46 2.33
C TRP A 552 -26.10 -14.23 3.52
N LEU A 553 -26.32 -13.77 4.77
CA LEU A 553 -25.93 -14.51 5.97
C LEU A 553 -26.72 -15.82 6.16
N ALA A 554 -27.98 -15.88 5.73
CA ALA A 554 -28.76 -17.12 5.76
C ALA A 554 -28.24 -18.13 4.73
N GLU A 555 -27.99 -17.71 3.49
CA GLU A 555 -27.39 -18.52 2.43
C GLU A 555 -26.00 -19.03 2.85
N ALA A 556 -25.14 -18.15 3.39
CA ALA A 556 -23.82 -18.52 3.88
C ALA A 556 -23.87 -19.49 5.08
N ARG A 557 -24.85 -19.36 5.98
CA ARG A 557 -25.08 -20.30 7.09
C ARG A 557 -25.55 -21.66 6.59
N GLN A 558 -26.48 -21.72 5.65
CA GLN A 558 -26.94 -22.96 5.03
C GLN A 558 -25.80 -23.67 4.28
N MET A 559 -25.00 -22.92 3.53
CA MET A 559 -23.81 -23.43 2.84
C MET A 559 -22.77 -23.98 3.83
N LEU A 560 -22.55 -23.29 4.97
CA LEU A 560 -21.64 -23.76 6.02
C LEU A 560 -22.17 -25.03 6.70
N ASP A 561 -23.44 -25.05 7.12
CA ASP A 561 -24.06 -26.18 7.80
C ASP A 561 -24.12 -27.44 6.92
N PHE A 562 -24.47 -27.29 5.64
CA PHE A 562 -24.42 -28.36 4.65
C PHE A 562 -23.01 -28.95 4.53
N ASN A 563 -21.99 -28.09 4.41
CA ASN A 563 -20.60 -28.56 4.26
C ASN A 563 -20.04 -29.16 5.56
N LEU A 564 -20.39 -28.62 6.74
CA LEU A 564 -20.02 -29.21 8.03
C LEU A 564 -20.72 -30.56 8.27
N THR A 565 -22.00 -30.68 7.95
CA THR A 565 -22.76 -31.93 8.03
C THR A 565 -22.18 -32.98 7.07
N ARG A 566 -21.85 -32.59 5.84
CA ARG A 566 -21.18 -33.44 4.84
C ARG A 566 -19.79 -33.89 5.29
N LEU A 567 -19.01 -32.98 5.88
CA LEU A 567 -17.69 -33.28 6.47
C LEU A 567 -17.81 -34.26 7.65
N ALA A 568 -18.72 -33.99 8.59
CA ALA A 568 -18.97 -34.84 9.76
C ALA A 568 -19.54 -36.22 9.40
N HIS A 569 -20.30 -36.34 8.30
CA HIS A 569 -20.70 -37.64 7.76
C HIS A 569 -19.49 -38.39 7.17
N ARG A 570 -18.71 -37.73 6.30
CA ARG A 570 -17.50 -38.34 5.69
C ARG A 570 -16.49 -38.79 6.75
N ALA A 571 -16.22 -37.96 7.76
CA ALA A 571 -15.34 -38.28 8.89
C ALA A 571 -15.80 -39.53 9.65
N ARG A 572 -17.08 -39.59 10.04
CA ARG A 572 -17.65 -40.75 10.75
C ARG A 572 -17.68 -42.03 9.91
N SER A 573 -17.77 -41.91 8.58
CA SER A 573 -17.70 -43.06 7.66
C SER A 573 -16.29 -43.47 7.23
N GLY A 574 -15.23 -42.81 7.73
CA GLY A 574 -13.84 -43.07 7.31
C GLY A 574 -13.53 -42.66 5.86
N LYS A 575 -14.37 -41.82 5.24
CA LYS A 575 -14.29 -41.40 3.83
C LYS A 575 -13.68 -40.00 3.66
N LEU A 576 -12.67 -39.70 4.47
CA LEU A 576 -11.80 -38.53 4.32
C LEU A 576 -10.36 -39.00 4.11
N GLU A 577 -9.87 -38.84 2.90
CA GLU A 577 -8.46 -39.08 2.58
C GLU A 577 -7.58 -38.11 3.38
N GLY A 578 -6.51 -38.62 3.98
CA GLY A 578 -5.57 -37.83 4.76
C GLY A 578 -6.11 -37.23 6.07
N VAL A 579 -7.31 -37.59 6.55
CA VAL A 579 -7.86 -37.04 7.81
C VAL A 579 -8.49 -38.12 8.68
N ARG A 580 -7.94 -38.31 9.89
CA ARG A 580 -8.45 -39.23 10.93
C ARG A 580 -8.97 -38.46 12.15
N LEU A 581 -9.86 -39.07 12.92
CA LEU A 581 -10.43 -38.48 14.14
C LEU A 581 -10.16 -39.39 15.34
N GLU A 582 -9.23 -38.99 16.20
CA GLU A 582 -8.77 -39.80 17.34
C GLU A 582 -9.04 -39.05 18.66
N ALA A 583 -9.74 -39.71 19.60
CA ALA A 583 -10.11 -39.14 20.90
C ALA A 583 -10.77 -37.73 20.82
N GLY A 584 -11.54 -37.46 19.76
CA GLY A 584 -12.17 -36.15 19.50
C GLY A 584 -11.27 -35.12 18.82
N THR A 585 -10.00 -35.43 18.58
CA THR A 585 -9.04 -34.57 17.86
C THR A 585 -9.04 -34.91 16.37
N LEU A 586 -9.19 -33.89 15.52
CA LEU A 586 -9.04 -34.03 14.06
C LEU A 586 -7.55 -34.00 13.70
N ILE A 587 -7.00 -35.14 13.27
CA ILE A 587 -5.61 -35.25 12.83
C ILE A 587 -5.61 -35.28 11.30
N VAL A 588 -5.23 -34.15 10.70
CA VAL A 588 -4.87 -34.07 9.28
C VAL A 588 -3.47 -34.63 9.13
N THR A 589 -3.31 -35.70 8.37
CA THR A 589 -2.01 -36.24 7.97
C THR A 589 -1.32 -35.21 7.07
N PRO A 590 -0.10 -34.75 7.41
CA PRO A 590 0.67 -33.88 6.52
C PRO A 590 0.86 -34.58 5.18
N THR A 591 0.68 -33.86 4.06
CA THR A 591 1.01 -34.39 2.73
C THR A 591 2.46 -34.84 2.73
N ALA A 592 2.69 -36.13 2.50
CA ALA A 592 4.04 -36.66 2.38
C ALA A 592 4.73 -36.00 1.19
N SER A 593 5.99 -35.60 1.37
CA SER A 593 6.80 -35.14 0.25
C SER A 593 7.19 -36.37 -0.58
N GLU A 594 6.43 -36.69 -1.62
CA GLU A 594 6.70 -37.77 -2.58
C GLU A 594 7.89 -37.40 -3.50
N VAL A 595 9.05 -37.14 -2.89
CA VAL A 595 10.33 -36.97 -3.54
C VAL A 595 11.12 -38.26 -3.29
N PRO A 596 11.28 -39.15 -4.29
CA PRO A 596 12.11 -40.34 -4.14
C PRO A 596 13.56 -39.98 -3.77
N PRO A 597 14.32 -40.84 -3.07
CA PRO A 597 15.74 -40.58 -2.79
C PRO A 597 16.55 -40.29 -4.06
N ALA A 598 16.29 -41.05 -5.14
CA ALA A 598 16.89 -40.82 -6.46
C ALA A 598 16.56 -39.44 -7.07
N ALA A 599 15.49 -38.77 -6.63
CA ALA A 599 15.16 -37.42 -7.03
C ALA A 599 15.88 -36.35 -6.18
N GLU A 600 16.24 -36.65 -4.92
CA GLU A 600 17.19 -35.79 -4.17
C GLU A 600 18.61 -35.92 -4.74
N GLU A 601 19.03 -37.13 -5.12
CA GLU A 601 20.31 -37.41 -5.79
C GLU A 601 20.39 -36.73 -7.17
N LEU A 602 19.39 -36.93 -8.03
CA LEU A 602 19.30 -36.25 -9.33
C LEU A 602 19.24 -34.73 -9.18
N ASN A 603 18.55 -34.20 -8.16
CA ASN A 603 18.53 -32.77 -7.91
C ASN A 603 19.90 -32.23 -7.48
N ALA A 604 20.74 -33.03 -6.81
CA ALA A 604 22.12 -32.67 -6.50
C ALA A 604 22.99 -32.66 -7.77
N GLU A 605 22.94 -33.71 -8.58
CA GLU A 605 23.65 -33.80 -9.87
C GLU A 605 23.27 -32.64 -10.81
N VAL A 606 21.97 -32.39 -10.97
CA VAL A 606 21.45 -31.26 -11.76
C VAL A 606 21.88 -29.91 -11.16
N SER A 607 21.95 -29.77 -9.84
CA SER A 607 22.43 -28.53 -9.20
C SER A 607 23.92 -28.27 -9.50
N ASP A 608 24.76 -29.30 -9.50
CA ASP A 608 26.19 -29.18 -9.83
C ASP A 608 26.42 -28.94 -11.34
N MET A 609 25.48 -29.34 -12.21
CA MET A 609 25.48 -29.00 -13.63
C MET A 609 25.15 -27.53 -13.93
N TYR A 610 24.42 -26.83 -13.04
CA TYR A 610 24.01 -25.44 -13.28
C TYR A 610 25.09 -24.43 -12.86
N PRO A 611 25.55 -23.53 -13.76
CA PRO A 611 26.52 -22.50 -13.38
C PRO A 611 25.90 -21.48 -12.42
N LEU A 612 26.72 -20.99 -11.48
CA LEU A 612 26.39 -19.91 -10.54
C LEU A 612 26.23 -18.56 -11.25
N VAL A 613 25.05 -18.33 -11.84
CA VAL A 613 24.65 -17.07 -12.49
C VAL A 613 24.25 -15.98 -11.48
N GLU A 614 24.54 -14.71 -11.79
CA GLU A 614 24.01 -13.60 -10.99
C GLU A 614 22.49 -13.45 -11.25
N VAL A 615 21.70 -13.21 -10.20
CA VAL A 615 20.22 -13.05 -10.31
C VAL A 615 19.78 -12.00 -11.37
N PRO A 616 20.49 -10.87 -11.59
CA PRO A 616 20.17 -9.94 -12.67
C PRO A 616 20.35 -10.50 -14.09
N ASP A 617 21.19 -11.52 -14.29
CA ASP A 617 21.38 -12.17 -15.59
C ASP A 617 20.26 -13.17 -15.87
N LEU A 618 19.89 -14.01 -14.89
CA LEU A 618 18.71 -14.88 -14.98
C LEU A 618 17.42 -14.07 -15.22
N LEU A 619 17.28 -12.90 -14.58
CA LEU A 619 16.17 -11.99 -14.83
C LEU A 619 16.25 -11.26 -16.19
N ARG A 620 17.43 -11.19 -16.84
CA ARG A 620 17.54 -10.73 -18.23
C ARG A 620 17.07 -11.82 -19.20
N GLU A 621 17.50 -13.06 -18.99
CA GLU A 621 17.07 -14.21 -19.80
C GLU A 621 15.55 -14.42 -19.74
N VAL A 622 14.96 -14.37 -18.54
CA VAL A 622 13.49 -14.39 -18.38
C VAL A 622 12.81 -13.17 -19.04
N HIS A 623 13.47 -12.02 -19.15
CA HIS A 623 12.96 -10.89 -19.94
C HIS A 623 13.02 -11.17 -21.44
N GLU A 624 14.09 -11.76 -21.96
CA GLU A 624 14.22 -12.14 -23.37
C GLU A 624 13.12 -13.12 -23.79
N TRP A 625 12.68 -14.02 -22.89
CA TRP A 625 11.54 -14.92 -23.13
C TRP A 625 10.15 -14.26 -23.04
N THR A 626 9.96 -13.26 -22.16
CA THR A 626 8.60 -12.79 -21.76
C THR A 626 8.30 -11.31 -22.05
N GLY A 627 9.30 -10.50 -22.40
CA GLY A 627 9.17 -9.05 -22.56
C GLY A 627 8.88 -8.29 -21.25
N PHE A 628 8.98 -8.90 -20.07
CA PHE A 628 8.45 -8.27 -18.83
C PHE A 628 9.09 -6.92 -18.49
N ALA A 629 10.39 -6.72 -18.82
CA ALA A 629 11.10 -5.47 -18.53
C ALA A 629 10.56 -4.26 -19.31
N ASP A 630 9.90 -4.47 -20.46
CA ASP A 630 9.25 -3.41 -21.25
C ASP A 630 8.04 -2.78 -20.56
N SER A 631 7.63 -3.34 -19.42
CA SER A 631 6.63 -2.72 -18.53
C SER A 631 7.23 -1.72 -17.54
N PHE A 632 8.55 -1.67 -17.36
CA PHE A 632 9.25 -0.68 -16.53
C PHE A 632 9.55 0.60 -17.34
N THR A 633 8.51 1.18 -17.93
CA THR A 633 8.63 2.36 -18.81
C THR A 633 9.04 3.62 -18.03
N HIS A 634 9.86 4.46 -18.65
CA HIS A 634 10.32 5.73 -18.09
C HIS A 634 9.14 6.69 -17.80
N VAL A 635 9.01 7.11 -16.54
CA VAL A 635 7.80 7.75 -15.95
C VAL A 635 7.32 9.01 -16.71
N ARG A 636 8.21 9.72 -17.41
CA ARG A 636 7.89 10.96 -18.14
C ARG A 636 7.54 10.75 -19.62
N THR A 637 8.00 9.66 -20.25
CA THR A 637 7.97 9.50 -21.72
C THR A 637 7.33 8.21 -22.21
N GLY A 638 7.29 7.16 -21.39
CA GLY A 638 6.84 5.83 -21.80
C GLY A 638 7.94 4.97 -22.44
N ASP A 639 9.18 5.47 -22.54
CA ASP A 639 10.29 4.74 -23.18
C ASP A 639 10.68 3.48 -22.38
N VAL A 640 11.04 2.40 -23.07
CA VAL A 640 11.55 1.16 -22.45
C VAL A 640 12.97 1.32 -21.88
N PRO A 641 13.41 0.44 -20.93
CA PRO A 641 14.74 0.54 -20.32
C PRO A 641 15.89 0.36 -21.32
N LYS A 642 16.64 1.43 -21.60
CA LYS A 642 17.87 1.39 -22.44
C LYS A 642 19.00 0.51 -21.88
N ASN A 643 18.90 0.08 -20.63
CA ASN A 643 19.78 -0.92 -20.04
C ASN A 643 18.97 -1.72 -19.01
N VAL A 644 18.59 -2.94 -19.39
CA VAL A 644 17.71 -3.79 -18.59
C VAL A 644 18.40 -4.24 -17.30
N SER A 645 19.65 -4.73 -17.36
CA SER A 645 20.37 -5.23 -16.18
C SER A 645 20.54 -4.16 -15.08
N ALA A 646 20.81 -2.89 -15.45
CA ALA A 646 20.86 -1.78 -14.48
C ALA A 646 19.49 -1.42 -13.89
N MET A 647 18.41 -1.62 -14.64
CA MET A 647 17.04 -1.48 -14.12
C MET A 647 16.71 -2.62 -13.16
N LEU A 648 17.00 -3.88 -13.53
CA LEU A 648 16.76 -5.08 -12.71
C LEU A 648 17.57 -5.06 -11.40
N ALA A 649 18.85 -4.69 -11.44
CA ALA A 649 19.65 -4.48 -10.23
C ALA A 649 19.08 -3.35 -9.36
N GLY A 650 18.52 -2.30 -9.95
CA GLY A 650 17.76 -1.26 -9.23
C GLY A 650 16.49 -1.79 -8.55
N VAL A 651 15.73 -2.66 -9.22
CA VAL A 651 14.54 -3.34 -8.66
C VAL A 651 14.94 -4.24 -7.50
N LEU A 652 15.95 -5.10 -7.68
CA LEU A 652 16.48 -5.98 -6.63
C LEU A 652 16.99 -5.19 -5.41
N ALA A 653 17.62 -4.03 -5.63
CA ALA A 653 18.13 -3.17 -4.57
C ALA A 653 17.02 -2.53 -3.70
N ASP A 654 15.86 -2.20 -4.27
CA ASP A 654 14.71 -1.64 -3.55
C ASP A 654 13.79 -2.73 -2.95
N ALA A 655 13.75 -3.91 -3.58
CA ALA A 655 13.01 -5.08 -3.11
C ALA A 655 13.67 -5.70 -1.86
N THR A 656 14.97 -5.98 -1.93
CA THR A 656 15.76 -6.63 -0.87
C THR A 656 16.26 -5.64 0.20
N ASN A 657 16.83 -6.17 1.30
CA ASN A 657 17.49 -5.37 2.33
C ASN A 657 18.96 -5.04 2.01
N LEU A 658 19.44 -5.29 0.78
CA LEU A 658 20.80 -4.92 0.36
C LEU A 658 20.93 -3.41 0.13
N GLY A 659 19.93 -2.80 -0.53
CA GLY A 659 19.97 -1.40 -0.93
C GLY A 659 20.96 -1.10 -2.06
N PRO A 660 20.83 0.05 -2.75
CA PRO A 660 21.59 0.35 -3.96
C PRO A 660 23.11 0.44 -3.72
N LYS A 661 23.56 0.81 -2.52
CA LYS A 661 25.01 0.84 -2.20
C LYS A 661 25.66 -0.54 -2.15
N ARG A 662 24.98 -1.58 -1.63
CA ARG A 662 25.53 -2.94 -1.62
C ARG A 662 25.33 -3.62 -2.98
N MET A 663 24.21 -3.37 -3.66
CA MET A 663 23.99 -3.90 -5.01
C MET A 663 25.03 -3.38 -6.02
N ALA A 664 25.40 -2.09 -5.94
CA ALA A 664 26.47 -1.51 -6.76
C ALA A 664 27.86 -2.12 -6.53
N GLY A 665 28.10 -2.74 -5.37
CA GLY A 665 29.33 -3.47 -5.06
C GLY A 665 29.26 -4.97 -5.35
N ALA A 666 28.06 -5.51 -5.61
CA ALA A 666 27.84 -6.91 -5.97
C ALA A 666 27.82 -7.10 -7.50
N SER A 667 27.09 -6.25 -8.22
CA SER A 667 26.94 -6.34 -9.67
C SER A 667 28.13 -5.71 -10.41
N LYS A 668 28.89 -6.54 -11.13
CA LYS A 668 30.03 -6.09 -11.95
C LYS A 668 29.59 -5.01 -12.96
N GLY A 669 30.36 -3.92 -13.05
CA GLY A 669 30.13 -2.82 -14.00
C GLY A 669 28.99 -1.84 -13.70
N SER A 670 28.20 -2.04 -12.64
CA SER A 670 27.02 -1.21 -12.34
C SER A 670 27.28 -0.04 -11.39
N ALA A 671 27.75 1.09 -11.94
CA ALA A 671 28.00 2.31 -11.16
C ALA A 671 26.76 2.79 -10.36
N LEU A 672 26.96 3.08 -9.07
CA LEU A 672 25.90 3.46 -8.11
C LEU A 672 24.95 4.55 -8.62
N ILE A 673 25.49 5.58 -9.29
CA ILE A 673 24.72 6.70 -9.86
C ILE A 673 23.72 6.23 -10.92
N ARG A 674 24.10 5.23 -11.73
CA ARG A 674 23.26 4.67 -12.80
C ARG A 674 22.11 3.83 -12.23
N LEU A 675 22.38 3.00 -11.23
CA LEU A 675 21.34 2.25 -10.49
C LEU A 675 20.33 3.18 -9.80
N VAL A 676 20.82 4.23 -9.13
CA VAL A 676 19.97 5.24 -8.47
C VAL A 676 19.18 6.06 -9.51
N GLY A 677 19.75 6.32 -10.69
CA GLY A 677 19.08 7.00 -11.81
C GLY A 677 17.95 6.18 -12.41
N CYS A 678 18.17 4.89 -12.73
CA CYS A 678 17.13 3.98 -13.21
C CYS A 678 15.99 3.86 -12.19
N ALA A 679 16.31 3.64 -10.91
CA ALA A 679 15.29 3.52 -9.86
C ALA A 679 14.39 4.77 -9.76
N HIS A 680 14.96 5.99 -9.77
CA HIS A 680 14.15 7.22 -9.69
C HIS A 680 13.35 7.56 -10.97
N SER A 681 13.69 6.96 -12.11
CA SER A 681 13.09 7.31 -13.40
C SER A 681 12.14 6.26 -13.98
N MET A 682 12.15 5.03 -13.42
CA MET A 682 11.29 3.90 -13.83
C MET A 682 10.51 3.26 -12.67
N LEU A 683 10.83 3.52 -11.39
CA LEU A 683 10.11 2.96 -10.24
C LEU A 683 9.42 4.05 -9.40
N ASP A 684 8.10 3.98 -9.26
CA ASP A 684 7.39 4.78 -8.26
C ASP A 684 7.60 4.19 -6.86
N ARG A 685 8.69 4.64 -6.22
CA ARG A 685 9.07 4.32 -4.83
C ARG A 685 7.96 4.58 -3.80
N ARG A 686 6.90 5.33 -4.13
CA ARG A 686 5.76 5.53 -3.23
C ARG A 686 4.84 4.31 -3.17
N LEU A 687 4.74 3.51 -4.24
CA LEU A 687 3.95 2.27 -4.25
C LEU A 687 4.63 1.16 -3.44
N THR A 688 5.95 0.98 -3.58
CA THR A 688 6.72 0.01 -2.78
C THR A 688 6.73 0.39 -1.30
N ALA A 689 6.88 1.67 -0.97
CA ALA A 689 6.72 2.17 0.40
C ALA A 689 5.30 1.97 0.95
N ARG A 690 4.25 2.06 0.13
CA ARG A 690 2.86 1.79 0.55
C ARG A 690 2.65 0.31 0.84
N ARG A 691 3.15 -0.61 0.00
CA ARG A 691 3.15 -2.06 0.28
C ARG A 691 3.91 -2.40 1.56
N LYS A 692 5.13 -1.87 1.77
CA LYS A 692 5.92 -2.06 3.01
C LYS A 692 5.28 -1.42 4.27
N ARG A 693 4.23 -0.61 4.15
CA ARG A 693 3.39 -0.11 5.27
C ARG A 693 2.05 -0.87 5.43
N ALA A 694 1.64 -1.68 4.45
CA ALA A 694 0.33 -2.34 4.42
C ALA A 694 0.34 -3.79 4.92
N SER A 695 1.51 -4.39 5.13
CA SER A 695 1.69 -5.69 5.80
C SER A 695 1.85 -5.50 7.32
N PRO A 696 0.89 -5.90 8.17
CA PRO A 696 1.02 -5.77 9.63
C PRO A 696 1.93 -6.86 10.23
N SER A 697 2.07 -7.99 9.54
CA SER A 697 2.97 -9.07 9.93
C SER A 697 4.43 -8.69 9.62
N PRO A 698 5.38 -9.03 10.52
CA PRO A 698 6.78 -9.09 10.12
C PRO A 698 6.93 -10.30 9.18
N THR A 699 6.91 -10.05 7.88
CA THR A 699 7.38 -11.06 6.90
C THR A 699 8.74 -11.57 7.37
N PRO A 700 8.92 -12.89 7.57
CA PRO A 700 10.16 -13.42 8.15
C PRO A 700 11.32 -12.91 7.30
N SER A 701 12.26 -12.22 7.94
CA SER A 701 13.38 -11.64 7.21
C SER A 701 14.17 -12.80 6.61
N ILE A 702 14.12 -12.96 5.28
CA ILE A 702 15.02 -13.85 4.56
C ILE A 702 16.42 -13.27 4.74
N ARG A 703 17.06 -13.69 5.83
CA ARG A 703 18.50 -13.70 5.98
C ARG A 703 18.98 -14.72 4.97
N ILE A 704 19.18 -14.28 3.73
CA ILE A 704 20.21 -14.86 2.87
C ILE A 704 21.46 -14.92 3.77
N PRO A 705 22.02 -16.10 4.06
CA PRO A 705 23.22 -16.19 4.88
C PRO A 705 24.27 -15.25 4.32
N ALA A 706 25.06 -14.61 5.20
CA ALA A 706 26.12 -13.76 4.72
C ALA A 706 27.06 -14.61 3.84
N PHE A 707 27.18 -14.25 2.56
CA PHE A 707 28.19 -14.83 1.68
C PHE A 707 29.56 -14.46 2.27
N GLY A 708 30.10 -15.39 3.05
CA GLY A 708 31.38 -15.24 3.69
C GLY A 708 32.44 -15.25 2.61
N VAL A 709 33.24 -14.18 2.53
CA VAL A 709 34.48 -14.18 1.76
C VAL A 709 35.48 -15.05 2.51
N MET A 710 35.32 -16.36 2.41
CA MET A 710 36.29 -17.33 2.92
C MET A 710 37.32 -17.63 1.84
N ALA A 711 38.52 -17.08 2.04
CA ALA A 711 39.71 -17.60 1.38
C ALA A 711 39.96 -19.06 1.82
N GLN A 712 40.59 -19.83 0.93
CA GLN A 712 40.78 -21.28 1.09
C GLN A 712 41.60 -21.65 2.34
N ARG A 713 41.15 -22.68 3.08
CA ARG A 713 42.00 -23.66 3.80
C ARG A 713 41.18 -24.86 4.26
N HIS A 714 41.76 -26.06 4.23
CA HIS A 714 41.06 -27.33 4.48
C HIS A 714 40.78 -27.60 5.97
N ARG A 715 39.57 -28.09 6.28
CA ARG A 715 39.28 -29.45 6.80
C ARG A 715 37.76 -29.65 7.05
N PRO A 716 37.24 -30.88 7.01
CA PRO A 716 35.80 -31.15 7.16
C PRO A 716 35.36 -31.33 8.63
N MET A 717 34.11 -30.98 8.93
CA MET A 717 33.40 -31.37 10.17
C MET A 717 31.89 -31.53 9.91
N ALA A 718 31.22 -32.33 10.74
CA ALA A 718 29.92 -32.95 10.44
C ALA A 718 28.70 -32.00 10.40
N ASN A 719 27.73 -32.34 9.54
CA ASN A 719 26.41 -31.70 9.46
C ASN A 719 25.38 -32.41 10.35
N SER A 720 24.92 -31.75 11.42
CA SER A 720 23.75 -32.20 12.20
C SER A 720 22.89 -31.05 12.78
N SER A 721 23.50 -29.89 13.05
CA SER A 721 22.89 -28.79 13.84
C SER A 721 21.82 -27.95 13.13
N VAL A 722 21.59 -28.10 11.82
CA VAL A 722 20.78 -27.15 11.02
C VAL A 722 19.27 -27.48 11.02
N ARG A 723 18.89 -28.77 11.08
CA ARG A 723 17.48 -29.20 10.92
C ARG A 723 16.55 -28.78 12.06
N ALA A 724 17.06 -28.47 13.26
CA ALA A 724 16.23 -28.18 14.44
C ALA A 724 15.56 -26.78 14.45
N ILE A 725 16.20 -25.77 13.84
CA ILE A 725 15.84 -24.35 14.07
C ILE A 725 14.66 -23.88 13.20
N VAL A 726 14.42 -24.52 12.05
CA VAL A 726 13.36 -24.11 11.11
C VAL A 726 11.96 -24.45 11.65
N LEU A 727 11.79 -25.67 12.19
CA LEU A 727 10.47 -26.23 12.55
C LEU A 727 9.76 -25.50 13.70
N GLN A 728 10.47 -24.99 14.71
CA GLN A 728 9.86 -24.25 15.83
C GLN A 728 9.21 -22.92 15.41
N SER A 729 9.62 -22.35 14.26
CA SER A 729 9.10 -21.06 13.79
C SER A 729 7.70 -21.12 13.15
N ALA A 730 7.27 -22.30 12.68
CA ALA A 730 5.98 -22.47 12.02
C ALA A 730 4.82 -22.62 13.02
N VAL A 731 5.02 -23.41 14.08
CA VAL A 731 3.95 -23.82 15.02
C VAL A 731 3.48 -22.65 15.90
N THR A 732 4.34 -21.67 16.19
CA THR A 732 4.02 -20.53 17.06
C THR A 732 3.21 -19.42 16.40
N SER A 733 3.12 -19.40 15.06
CA SER A 733 2.39 -18.34 14.33
C SER A 733 0.88 -18.60 14.24
N THR A 734 0.46 -19.86 14.12
CA THR A 734 -0.94 -20.23 13.82
C THR A 734 -1.88 -20.07 15.02
N CYS A 735 -1.38 -20.27 16.25
CA CYS A 735 -2.22 -20.31 17.45
C CYS A 735 -2.66 -18.92 17.97
N ILE A 736 -2.06 -17.82 17.49
CA ILE A 736 -2.35 -16.46 17.98
C ILE A 736 -3.59 -15.86 17.28
N THR A 737 -3.91 -16.31 16.07
CA THR A 737 -4.95 -15.70 15.21
C THR A 737 -6.38 -16.12 15.58
N ALA A 738 -6.56 -17.13 16.45
CA ALA A 738 -7.88 -17.71 16.77
C ALA A 738 -8.49 -17.23 18.10
N ALA A 739 -7.81 -16.37 18.87
CA ALA A 739 -8.14 -16.07 20.28
C ALA A 739 -8.51 -14.60 20.56
N CYS A 740 -8.96 -13.83 19.56
CA CYS A 740 -9.27 -12.40 19.70
C CYS A 740 -10.50 -11.94 18.90
N GLN A 741 -11.60 -12.71 18.97
CA GLN A 741 -12.89 -12.22 18.44
C GLN A 741 -14.11 -12.62 19.27
N ASP A 742 -13.97 -12.60 20.60
CA ASP A 742 -15.11 -12.28 21.47
C ASP A 742 -14.65 -11.67 22.81
N ARG A 743 -15.30 -10.57 23.23
CA ARG A 743 -15.12 -9.96 24.56
C ARG A 743 -16.37 -9.20 24.97
N ASN A 744 -17.32 -9.92 25.56
CA ASN A 744 -18.37 -9.31 26.37
C ASN A 744 -18.73 -10.16 27.60
N SER A 745 -17.74 -10.43 28.45
CA SER A 745 -17.88 -10.80 29.87
C SER A 745 -16.52 -10.76 30.57
N ILE A 746 -16.52 -10.51 31.88
CA ILE A 746 -15.32 -10.46 32.74
C ILE A 746 -15.43 -11.57 33.78
N ALA A 747 -14.40 -12.41 33.91
CA ALA A 747 -14.18 -13.29 35.04
C ALA A 747 -12.67 -13.40 35.31
N ILE A 748 -12.31 -13.62 36.57
CA ILE A 748 -10.92 -13.58 37.07
C ILE A 748 -10.46 -15.01 37.32
N CYS A 749 -9.23 -15.35 36.90
CA CYS A 749 -8.42 -16.32 37.63
C CYS A 749 -6.92 -16.11 37.35
N GLN A 750 -6.10 -16.13 38.40
CA GLN A 750 -4.64 -16.22 38.30
C GLN A 750 -4.25 -17.69 38.23
N ILE A 751 -3.19 -18.03 37.51
CA ILE A 751 -2.44 -19.28 37.71
C ILE A 751 -0.96 -18.94 37.77
N SER A 752 -0.30 -19.37 38.86
CA SER A 752 1.14 -19.18 39.09
C SER A 752 1.94 -20.31 38.44
N THR A 753 3.18 -20.03 38.04
CA THR A 753 4.15 -21.03 37.60
C THR A 753 4.76 -21.78 38.79
N ALA A 754 4.66 -23.10 38.80
CA ALA A 754 5.39 -24.00 39.70
C ALA A 754 5.88 -25.24 38.93
N THR A 755 6.93 -25.92 39.42
CA THR A 755 7.78 -26.77 38.58
C THR A 755 8.16 -28.12 39.23
N SER A 756 7.57 -29.21 38.74
CA SER A 756 8.08 -30.59 38.79
C SER A 756 7.32 -31.43 37.74
N VAL A 757 7.85 -32.42 36.99
CA VAL A 757 9.00 -33.36 37.10
C VAL A 757 8.66 -34.70 37.77
N PHE A 758 8.76 -35.76 36.94
CA PHE A 758 8.64 -37.21 37.17
C PHE A 758 7.26 -37.89 37.33
N CYS A 759 7.22 -39.08 36.73
CA CYS A 759 6.16 -40.09 36.61
C CYS A 759 6.57 -41.37 37.38
N PRO A 760 5.78 -42.48 37.42
CA PRO A 760 4.31 -42.66 37.31
C PRO A 760 3.74 -43.61 38.41
N SER A 761 2.44 -44.00 38.36
CA SER A 761 1.97 -45.41 38.24
C SER A 761 0.55 -45.72 38.80
N VAL A 762 0.00 -46.87 38.34
CA VAL A 762 -1.16 -47.67 38.84
C VAL A 762 -2.60 -47.12 38.67
N GLN A 763 -3.55 -48.05 38.47
CA GLN A 763 -5.00 -47.86 38.28
C GLN A 763 -5.83 -48.30 39.55
N PRO A 764 -7.10 -48.80 39.49
CA PRO A 764 -8.30 -47.96 39.65
C PRO A 764 -9.34 -48.49 40.68
N LYS A 765 -10.36 -47.66 40.99
CA LYS A 765 -11.80 -47.98 41.29
C LYS A 765 -12.44 -46.71 41.91
N ALA A 766 -13.59 -46.15 41.50
CA ALA A 766 -14.93 -46.65 41.13
C ALA A 766 -15.91 -46.79 42.32
N ARG A 767 -16.86 -45.83 42.45
CA ARG A 767 -18.31 -46.07 42.71
C ARG A 767 -19.18 -44.78 42.68
N ARG A 768 -20.40 -44.95 42.15
CA ARG A 768 -21.63 -44.13 42.35
C ARG A 768 -22.41 -44.71 43.57
N PRO A 769 -23.53 -44.17 44.12
CA PRO A 769 -24.66 -43.53 43.38
C PRO A 769 -25.59 -42.51 44.12
N MET A 770 -26.69 -42.11 43.45
CA MET A 770 -28.05 -41.76 43.99
C MET A 770 -28.24 -40.48 44.86
N CYS A 771 -29.43 -39.85 44.95
CA CYS A 771 -30.64 -39.80 44.06
C CYS A 771 -31.59 -38.62 44.45
N SER A 772 -32.72 -38.47 43.73
CA SER A 772 -33.98 -37.77 44.13
C SER A 772 -33.98 -36.21 44.19
N MET A 773 -35.11 -35.47 44.10
CA MET A 773 -36.37 -35.58 43.30
C MET A 773 -37.20 -34.26 43.38
N GLY A 774 -37.78 -33.80 42.26
CA GLY A 774 -38.90 -32.82 42.18
C GLY A 774 -38.67 -31.37 42.69
N SER A 775 -39.60 -30.40 42.49
CA SER A 775 -40.60 -30.19 41.41
C SER A 775 -41.39 -28.86 41.57
N SER A 776 -41.68 -28.14 40.46
CA SER A 776 -42.89 -27.26 40.27
C SER A 776 -42.99 -25.91 41.07
N ILE A 777 -43.73 -24.83 40.70
CA ILE A 777 -44.38 -24.35 39.44
C ILE A 777 -44.83 -22.84 39.55
N ARG A 778 -44.85 -22.06 38.43
CA ARG A 778 -45.65 -20.80 38.13
C ARG A 778 -45.50 -19.50 39.00
N THR A 779 -46.04 -18.29 38.68
CA THR A 779 -46.09 -17.36 37.48
C THR A 779 -46.76 -16.00 37.84
N ARG A 780 -46.55 -14.90 37.06
CA ARG A 780 -47.31 -13.59 37.01
C ARG A 780 -47.12 -12.63 38.23
N SER A 781 -47.12 -11.27 38.25
CA SER A 781 -47.44 -10.08 37.39
C SER A 781 -48.77 -9.35 37.74
N SER A 782 -48.90 -8.00 37.88
CA SER A 782 -47.99 -6.82 37.74
C SER A 782 -48.61 -5.46 38.21
N THR A 783 -47.94 -4.31 37.91
CA THR A 783 -48.47 -2.94 37.57
C THR A 783 -48.89 -1.86 38.61
N SER A 784 -48.02 -0.82 38.76
CA SER A 784 -48.29 0.65 38.55
C SER A 784 -48.74 1.66 39.66
N LYS A 785 -48.22 2.92 39.54
CA LYS A 785 -48.67 4.26 40.08
C LYS A 785 -48.54 4.47 41.62
N ASN A 786 -48.34 5.66 42.24
CA ASN A 786 -48.08 7.10 41.89
C ASN A 786 -47.49 7.81 43.19
N THR A 787 -47.15 9.10 43.42
CA THR A 787 -47.15 10.46 42.77
C THR A 787 -46.05 11.34 43.46
N LEU A 788 -45.44 12.40 42.88
CA LEU A 788 -45.71 13.89 42.92
C LEU A 788 -45.97 14.58 44.28
N PRO A 789 -45.69 15.91 44.45
CA PRO A 789 -45.07 16.92 43.53
C PRO A 789 -43.74 17.51 44.11
N THR A 790 -43.05 18.58 43.65
CA THR A 790 -43.35 19.82 42.85
C THR A 790 -41.98 20.34 42.26
N GLN A 791 -41.73 21.43 41.50
CA GLN A 791 -42.46 22.60 40.96
C GLN A 791 -41.71 23.21 39.71
N ALA A 792 -42.08 24.44 39.32
CA ALA A 792 -41.48 25.45 38.43
C ALA A 792 -39.94 25.46 38.22
N GLU A 793 -39.32 25.96 37.13
CA GLU A 793 -39.62 26.54 35.79
C GLU A 793 -38.57 27.67 35.51
N PRO A 794 -38.43 28.29 34.31
CA PRO A 794 -38.63 27.81 32.93
C PRO A 794 -37.44 28.17 31.98
N ALA A 795 -37.44 27.70 30.70
CA ALA A 795 -37.10 28.50 29.49
C ALA A 795 -36.85 27.69 28.18
N ILE A 796 -37.81 27.78 27.24
CA ILE A 796 -37.73 27.92 25.76
C ILE A 796 -36.58 27.27 24.93
N ILE A 797 -36.94 26.42 23.94
CA ILE A 797 -36.72 26.59 22.45
C ILE A 797 -36.83 25.22 21.73
N SER A 798 -37.87 25.09 20.91
CA SER A 798 -38.04 24.17 19.76
C SER A 798 -39.25 24.69 18.94
N SER A 799 -39.47 24.39 17.66
CA SER A 799 -38.64 23.76 16.61
C SER A 799 -39.10 24.28 15.24
N GLY A 800 -38.24 24.24 14.22
CA GLY A 800 -38.60 24.61 12.84
C GLY A 800 -38.53 23.42 11.88
N CYS A 801 -39.69 22.98 11.40
CA CYS A 801 -39.87 22.14 10.21
C CYS A 801 -41.05 22.69 9.41
N SER A 802 -40.95 22.63 8.08
CA SER A 802 -41.84 23.28 7.12
C SER A 802 -43.19 22.54 6.95
N PRO A 803 -44.15 23.14 6.21
CA PRO A 803 -44.22 22.89 4.75
C PRO A 803 -43.46 23.89 3.88
#